data_AF-A0A1G7PCH8-F1
#
_entry.id   AF-A0A1G7PCH8-F1
#
_cell.length_a   1.000
_cell.length_b   1.000
_cell.length_c   1.000
_cell.angle_alpha   90.00
_cell.angle_beta   90.00
_cell.angle_gamma   90.00
#
_symmetry.space_group_name_H-M   'P 1'
#
loop_
_entity.id
_entity.type
_entity.pdbx_description
1 polymer ?
#
loop_
_entity_poly.entity_id
_entity_poly.type
_entity_poly.pdbx_seq_one_letter_code
_entity_poly.pdbx_strand_id
1 'polypeptide(L)'
;MLDLLTIVGDVKGIDSLSDDKIKEVNEHLLVRSFDEFLDKFSPSVYSFYNAANQKVMYTLKKPEGIAEDCISEIKIDQNNDFLKMLFTLIDTKRSQGITNVDFKFENLLDMISPKKVMDDIRQVRKEIHYLYGQYDKLDEGDPKKLDLGDKLNGMFEDASKNYNNVMAMLPLAIEDIKTRLLLGGSREENQAEAIQIGMLTIGESGELKIIEAPKSDNTELMLLDDNSGTELSNVFGEDYESITETPSSYVKDLVVRTFCPLPAVHNEVDTETEVQNYNTYLEFYKNAKDDFVKTVKPLVEKILGVRMFFDQYATKNKGMLPSMLITNAKLDMTVKSSNIPRLETYLNTVNSKNEFSDTIWFGIVPSVELESAGKVKVSRERFRGNGKTVKQEGNTMESLSMLLQVVKDYKVQVFFNFESGEETTFNSLATTGLDKYIDKCSSMVRKEYSEFAIPCIPNFTIIPKDKSGVVIDSRMLHTEDGVKLSQDKEDILKLWIEGVYVGAAYVAAGVVAAYQCPEYLRESFKNVSRDYPGVRFDIEASDHALRAVTTMAKEITGFTNNIKDAINYKNFGFVFSSENAQLQDKDIKRITVYKARSMALTENGFDSIYKTLVSTYIERILRFQTGDFKHENIVKFFSNNPSSQRSKWLGTRGFVNSIIQDGDDMSYVIDDKSNLCHIDLVFNGNVKNLEVMITKGTTPVKA
;
A
#
# COMPACT_ATOMS: atom_id res chain seq x y z
N MET A 1 4.44 -7.47 -17.66
CA MET A 1 3.32 -7.99 -16.84
C MET A 1 2.03 -7.81 -17.61
N LEU A 2 1.08 -8.73 -17.49
CA LEU A 2 -0.20 -8.67 -18.22
C LEU A 2 -1.16 -7.66 -17.59
N ASP A 3 -2.06 -7.11 -18.41
CA ASP A 3 -3.19 -6.28 -17.99
C ASP A 3 -4.51 -6.84 -18.54
N LEU A 4 -5.63 -6.36 -18.00
CA LEU A 4 -6.97 -6.85 -18.35
C LEU A 4 -7.25 -6.75 -19.86
N LEU A 5 -6.87 -5.63 -20.48
CA LEU A 5 -7.14 -5.34 -21.90
C LEU A 5 -6.31 -6.24 -22.82
N THR A 6 -5.14 -6.66 -22.36
CA THR A 6 -4.21 -7.55 -23.05
C THR A 6 -4.69 -9.00 -22.99
N ILE A 7 -5.12 -9.47 -21.81
CA ILE A 7 -5.66 -10.84 -21.63
C ILE A 7 -6.96 -11.03 -22.42
N VAL A 8 -7.85 -10.03 -22.39
CA VAL A 8 -9.12 -10.03 -23.14
C VAL A 8 -8.90 -10.07 -24.67
N GLY A 9 -7.86 -9.41 -25.18
CA GLY A 9 -7.48 -9.50 -26.59
C GLY A 9 -8.38 -8.71 -27.56
N ASP A 10 -8.48 -9.16 -28.82
CA ASP A 10 -9.41 -8.58 -29.81
C ASP A 10 -10.81 -9.18 -29.63
N VAL A 11 -11.84 -8.32 -29.66
CA VAL A 11 -13.24 -8.67 -29.35
C VAL A 11 -14.20 -8.38 -30.50
N LYS A 12 -13.68 -8.12 -31.72
CA LYS A 12 -14.52 -7.86 -32.90
C LYS A 12 -15.49 -9.02 -33.17
N GLY A 13 -16.78 -8.74 -33.04
CA GLY A 13 -17.85 -9.70 -33.30
C GLY A 13 -18.09 -10.72 -32.19
N ILE A 14 -17.57 -10.49 -30.98
CA ILE A 14 -17.89 -11.30 -29.79
C ILE A 14 -18.40 -10.41 -28.63
N ASP A 15 -19.59 -10.73 -28.13
CA ASP A 15 -20.23 -10.00 -27.02
C ASP A 15 -19.87 -10.59 -25.64
N SER A 16 -19.20 -11.75 -25.60
CA SER A 16 -18.74 -12.40 -24.37
C SER A 16 -17.47 -13.24 -24.57
N LEU A 17 -16.77 -13.53 -23.48
CA LEU A 17 -15.54 -14.31 -23.41
C LEU A 17 -15.83 -15.75 -23.00
N SER A 18 -14.94 -16.68 -23.35
CA SER A 18 -14.97 -18.06 -22.88
C SER A 18 -14.62 -18.15 -21.38
N ASP A 19 -15.10 -19.21 -20.72
CA ASP A 19 -14.83 -19.41 -19.30
C ASP A 19 -13.33 -19.64 -19.02
N ASP A 20 -12.58 -20.18 -19.99
CA ASP A 20 -11.11 -20.30 -19.88
C ASP A 20 -10.41 -18.94 -19.94
N LYS A 21 -10.94 -17.96 -20.70
CA LYS A 21 -10.44 -16.58 -20.66
C LYS A 21 -10.76 -15.88 -19.34
N ILE A 22 -11.89 -16.19 -18.71
CA ILE A 22 -12.21 -15.69 -17.36
C ILE A 22 -11.28 -16.33 -16.30
N LYS A 23 -10.95 -17.62 -16.42
CA LYS A 23 -9.93 -18.27 -15.57
C LYS A 23 -8.56 -17.61 -15.72
N GLU A 24 -8.10 -17.35 -16.95
CA GLU A 24 -6.82 -16.66 -17.24
C GLU A 24 -6.78 -15.24 -16.63
N VAL A 25 -7.87 -14.48 -16.76
CA VAL A 25 -8.03 -13.17 -16.09
C VAL A 25 -7.93 -13.32 -14.56
N ASN A 26 -8.64 -14.29 -13.98
CA ASN A 26 -8.64 -14.49 -12.53
C ASN A 26 -7.28 -15.00 -12.00
N GLU A 27 -6.60 -15.86 -12.75
CA GLU A 27 -5.27 -16.38 -12.40
C GLU A 27 -4.25 -15.24 -12.31
N HIS A 28 -4.24 -14.34 -13.30
CA HIS A 28 -3.27 -13.24 -13.37
C HIS A 28 -3.66 -11.95 -12.63
N LEU A 29 -4.96 -11.66 -12.44
CA LEU A 29 -5.42 -10.33 -11.99
C LEU A 29 -6.35 -10.31 -10.79
N LEU A 30 -7.00 -11.42 -10.42
CA LEU A 30 -7.87 -11.50 -9.23
C LEU A 30 -7.04 -11.87 -8.00
N VAL A 31 -7.20 -11.15 -6.90
CA VAL A 31 -6.53 -11.41 -5.62
C VAL A 31 -7.53 -11.44 -4.46
N ARG A 32 -7.28 -12.31 -3.47
CA ARG A 32 -8.16 -12.56 -2.31
C ARG A 32 -7.50 -12.22 -0.97
N SER A 33 -6.22 -11.85 -0.99
CA SER A 33 -5.50 -11.29 0.16
C SER A 33 -4.46 -10.27 -0.32
N PHE A 34 -3.91 -9.51 0.63
CA PHE A 34 -2.79 -8.63 0.36
C PHE A 34 -1.50 -9.41 0.01
N ASP A 35 -1.32 -10.60 0.57
CA ASP A 35 -0.15 -11.45 0.29
C ASP A 35 -0.22 -12.02 -1.13
N GLU A 36 -1.38 -12.51 -1.57
CA GLU A 36 -1.61 -12.94 -2.97
C GLU A 36 -1.34 -11.78 -3.95
N PHE A 37 -1.61 -10.52 -3.55
CA PHE A 37 -1.24 -9.35 -4.33
C PHE A 37 0.27 -9.14 -4.43
N LEU A 38 1.01 -9.22 -3.33
CA LEU A 38 2.47 -9.08 -3.35
C LEU A 38 3.13 -10.19 -4.18
N ASP A 39 2.69 -11.44 -4.01
CA ASP A 39 3.23 -12.59 -4.74
C ASP A 39 2.95 -12.48 -6.25
N LYS A 40 1.71 -12.14 -6.62
CA LYS A 40 1.26 -12.12 -8.02
C LYS A 40 1.77 -10.91 -8.81
N PHE A 41 1.91 -9.75 -8.16
CA PHE A 41 2.34 -8.51 -8.82
C PHE A 41 3.82 -8.16 -8.59
N SER A 42 4.51 -8.81 -7.63
CA SER A 42 5.94 -8.64 -7.31
C SER A 42 6.45 -7.21 -7.57
N PRO A 43 5.89 -6.19 -6.90
CA PRO A 43 6.18 -4.80 -7.21
C PRO A 43 7.65 -4.48 -6.90
N SER A 44 8.39 -3.94 -7.88
CA SER A 44 9.84 -3.71 -7.77
C SER A 44 10.25 -2.29 -8.18
N VAL A 45 11.34 -1.83 -7.58
CA VAL A 45 12.11 -0.64 -7.99
C VAL A 45 13.44 -1.11 -8.55
N TYR A 46 13.89 -0.54 -9.67
CA TYR A 46 15.17 -0.84 -10.27
C TYR A 46 16.16 0.27 -9.93
N SER A 47 17.38 -0.11 -9.53
CA SER A 47 18.47 0.82 -9.24
C SER A 47 19.71 0.52 -10.07
N PHE A 48 20.39 1.56 -10.52
CA PHE A 48 21.67 1.47 -11.24
C PHE A 48 22.56 2.66 -10.88
N TYR A 49 23.88 2.50 -10.95
CA TYR A 49 24.82 3.60 -10.70
C TYR A 49 25.08 4.40 -11.98
N ASN A 50 25.01 5.72 -11.89
CA ASN A 50 25.33 6.63 -12.97
C ASN A 50 26.67 7.32 -12.68
N ALA A 51 27.73 6.86 -13.35
CA ALA A 51 29.08 7.38 -13.17
C ALA A 51 29.22 8.86 -13.55
N ALA A 52 28.45 9.34 -14.54
CA ALA A 52 28.57 10.71 -15.05
C ALA A 52 28.08 11.79 -14.06
N ASN A 53 27.23 11.44 -13.10
CA ASN A 53 26.79 12.33 -12.03
C ASN A 53 27.08 11.79 -10.61
N GLN A 54 27.80 10.66 -10.53
CA GLN A 54 28.15 9.93 -9.30
C GLN A 54 26.96 9.62 -8.37
N LYS A 55 25.81 9.23 -8.94
CA LYS A 55 24.58 8.92 -8.17
C LYS A 55 24.00 7.56 -8.48
N VAL A 56 23.36 6.96 -7.48
CA VAL A 56 22.41 5.86 -7.70
C VAL A 56 21.11 6.45 -8.25
N MET A 57 20.68 5.95 -9.40
CA MET A 57 19.41 6.28 -10.03
C MET A 57 18.39 5.20 -9.69
N TYR A 58 17.16 5.61 -9.37
CA TYR A 58 16.04 4.70 -9.10
C TYR A 58 14.93 4.89 -10.13
N THR A 59 14.30 3.79 -10.55
CA THR A 59 13.22 3.81 -11.56
C THR A 59 12.14 2.77 -11.25
N LEU A 60 10.87 3.10 -11.51
CA LEU A 60 9.72 2.19 -11.36
C LEU A 60 9.53 1.23 -12.54
N LYS A 61 10.34 1.36 -13.59
CA LYS A 61 10.38 0.47 -14.76
C LYS A 61 11.82 0.05 -14.96
N LYS A 62 12.06 -1.20 -15.37
CA LYS A 62 13.40 -1.66 -15.74
C LYS A 62 13.94 -0.74 -16.84
N PRO A 63 15.13 -0.13 -16.68
CA PRO A 63 15.68 0.76 -17.69
C PRO A 63 16.08 -0.04 -18.93
N GLU A 64 15.74 0.49 -20.12
CA GLU A 64 16.13 -0.10 -21.40
C GLU A 64 17.52 0.39 -21.81
N GLY A 65 18.35 -0.49 -22.38
CA GLY A 65 19.69 -0.15 -22.88
C GLY A 65 20.82 -0.12 -21.84
N ILE A 66 20.55 -0.53 -20.59
CA ILE A 66 21.56 -0.82 -19.57
C ILE A 66 21.72 -2.35 -19.49
N ALA A 67 22.95 -2.85 -19.31
CA ALA A 67 23.22 -4.28 -19.16
C ALA A 67 22.61 -4.82 -17.85
N GLU A 68 22.17 -6.09 -17.83
CA GLU A 68 21.35 -6.60 -16.73
C GLU A 68 22.12 -6.78 -15.41
N ASP A 69 23.41 -7.06 -15.50
CA ASP A 69 24.39 -7.07 -14.40
C ASP A 69 24.51 -5.71 -13.69
N CYS A 70 24.36 -4.61 -14.44
CA CYS A 70 24.38 -3.24 -13.94
C CYS A 70 23.07 -2.78 -13.28
N ILE A 71 22.01 -3.61 -13.26
CA ILE A 71 20.69 -3.26 -12.73
C ILE A 71 20.35 -4.13 -11.52
N SER A 72 20.28 -3.53 -10.33
CA SER A 72 19.75 -4.21 -9.14
C SER A 72 18.23 -4.07 -9.07
N GLU A 73 17.52 -5.18 -8.86
CA GLU A 73 16.08 -5.17 -8.58
C GLU A 73 15.81 -5.18 -7.07
N ILE A 74 15.07 -4.17 -6.59
CA ILE A 74 14.64 -4.03 -5.20
C ILE A 74 13.14 -4.35 -5.14
N LYS A 75 12.81 -5.54 -4.65
CA LYS A 75 11.41 -5.93 -4.40
C LYS A 75 10.81 -5.12 -3.25
N ILE A 76 9.54 -4.73 -3.41
CA ILE A 76 8.73 -4.00 -2.43
C ILE A 76 7.70 -4.97 -1.83
N ASP A 77 8.23 -6.03 -1.24
CA ASP A 77 7.50 -7.11 -0.57
C ASP A 77 7.46 -6.90 0.96
N GLN A 78 7.00 -7.90 1.71
CA GLN A 78 7.02 -7.85 3.19
C GLN A 78 8.44 -7.76 3.78
N ASN A 79 9.51 -8.04 3.02
CA ASN A 79 10.88 -7.98 3.49
C ASN A 79 11.49 -6.57 3.39
N ASN A 80 10.94 -5.70 2.55
CA ASN A 80 11.43 -4.34 2.34
C ASN A 80 11.31 -3.44 3.59
N ASP A 81 12.42 -2.87 4.07
CA ASP A 81 12.47 -2.08 5.31
C ASP A 81 11.54 -0.85 5.32
N PHE A 82 11.39 -0.17 4.19
CA PHE A 82 10.53 1.00 4.09
C PHE A 82 9.04 0.58 4.18
N LEU A 83 8.67 -0.53 3.55
CA LEU A 83 7.32 -1.07 3.66
C LEU A 83 7.04 -1.63 5.07
N LYS A 84 7.99 -2.37 5.67
CA LYS A 84 7.95 -2.84 7.07
C LYS A 84 7.77 -1.69 8.07
N MET A 85 8.52 -0.60 7.92
CA MET A 85 8.41 0.59 8.75
C MET A 85 7.01 1.22 8.64
N LEU A 86 6.48 1.36 7.42
CA LEU A 86 5.11 1.87 7.20
C LEU A 86 4.03 0.94 7.78
N PHE A 87 4.21 -0.38 7.69
CA PHE A 87 3.31 -1.34 8.31
C PHE A 87 3.35 -1.23 9.84
N THR A 88 4.55 -1.18 10.42
CA THR A 88 4.77 -1.03 11.87
C THR A 88 4.18 0.28 12.38
N LEU A 89 4.30 1.38 11.62
CA LEU A 89 3.64 2.67 11.90
C LEU A 89 2.11 2.53 11.95
N ILE A 90 1.51 1.93 10.92
CA ILE A 90 0.07 1.70 10.85
C ILE A 90 -0.41 0.86 12.04
N ASP A 91 0.23 -0.28 12.28
CA ASP A 91 -0.20 -1.23 13.31
C ASP A 91 0.08 -0.73 14.74
N THR A 92 1.17 0.02 14.96
CA THR A 92 1.43 0.70 16.23
C THR A 92 0.42 1.81 16.49
N LYS A 93 0.14 2.67 15.51
CA LYS A 93 -0.88 3.73 15.64
C LYS A 93 -2.27 3.12 15.83
N ARG A 94 -2.56 2.00 15.15
CA ARG A 94 -3.78 1.18 15.29
C ARG A 94 -3.91 0.56 16.68
N SER A 95 -2.85 0.08 17.31
CA SER A 95 -2.92 -0.48 18.67
C SER A 95 -3.09 0.59 19.74
N GLN A 96 -2.39 1.72 19.63
CA GLN A 96 -2.47 2.83 20.58
C GLN A 96 -3.78 3.62 20.46
N GLY A 97 -4.24 3.85 19.22
CA GLY A 97 -5.48 4.57 18.92
C GLY A 97 -5.41 6.08 19.22
N ILE A 98 -4.22 6.68 19.12
CA ILE A 98 -3.94 8.09 19.37
C ILE A 98 -3.88 8.91 18.06
N THR A 99 -3.98 10.24 18.16
CA THR A 99 -4.02 11.14 16.99
C THR A 99 -2.64 11.34 16.34
N ASN A 100 -2.60 11.96 15.15
CA ASN A 100 -1.33 12.36 14.52
C ASN A 100 -0.53 13.35 15.37
N VAL A 101 -1.19 14.18 16.19
CA VAL A 101 -0.52 15.18 17.03
C VAL A 101 0.21 14.50 18.20
N ASP A 102 -0.39 13.47 18.80
CA ASP A 102 0.15 12.78 19.97
C ASP A 102 1.15 11.66 19.60
N PHE A 103 1.07 11.14 18.38
CA PHE A 103 1.93 10.04 17.93
C PHE A 103 3.38 10.48 17.69
N LYS A 104 4.32 9.66 18.21
CA LYS A 104 5.77 9.85 18.11
C LYS A 104 6.33 9.13 16.87
N PHE A 105 6.25 9.78 15.71
CA PHE A 105 6.73 9.23 14.45
C PHE A 105 8.24 8.96 14.46
N GLU A 106 9.04 9.89 15.01
CA GLU A 106 10.51 9.86 15.05
C GLU A 106 11.07 8.47 15.43
N ASN A 107 10.63 7.92 16.57
CA ASN A 107 11.04 6.60 17.09
C ASN A 107 10.89 5.42 16.11
N LEU A 108 9.95 5.50 15.15
CA LEU A 108 9.68 4.44 14.17
C LEU A 108 10.23 4.79 12.78
N LEU A 109 10.42 6.07 12.48
CA LEU A 109 11.12 6.52 11.27
C LEU A 109 12.59 6.11 11.28
N ASP A 110 13.21 6.07 12.47
CA ASP A 110 14.59 5.59 12.66
C ASP A 110 14.80 4.12 12.21
N MET A 111 13.74 3.36 11.88
CA MET A 111 13.86 2.00 11.36
C MET A 111 14.64 1.89 10.05
N ILE A 112 14.77 2.98 9.28
CA ILE A 112 15.58 3.04 8.04
C ILE A 112 16.93 3.75 8.24
N SER A 113 17.38 3.94 9.48
CA SER A 113 18.70 4.52 9.79
C SER A 113 19.83 3.47 9.70
N PRO A 114 21.09 3.86 9.42
CA PRO A 114 22.24 2.94 9.44
C PRO A 114 22.40 2.22 10.78
N LYS A 115 22.16 2.94 11.88
CA LYS A 115 22.18 2.41 13.24
C LYS A 115 21.21 1.24 13.42
N LYS A 116 19.98 1.32 12.88
CA LYS A 116 19.02 0.21 12.98
C LYS A 116 19.49 -1.03 12.21
N VAL A 117 20.01 -0.83 11.00
CA VAL A 117 20.61 -1.93 10.19
C VAL A 117 21.71 -2.63 11.00
N MET A 118 22.56 -1.87 11.69
CA MET A 118 23.56 -2.47 12.59
C MET A 118 22.98 -3.19 13.80
N ASP A 119 21.93 -2.67 14.44
CA ASP A 119 21.31 -3.35 15.58
C ASP A 119 20.66 -4.69 15.18
N ASP A 120 20.08 -4.77 13.98
CA ASP A 120 19.57 -6.03 13.42
C ASP A 120 20.69 -7.00 13.05
N ILE A 121 21.79 -6.50 12.46
CA ILE A 121 22.95 -7.33 12.14
C ILE A 121 23.71 -7.79 13.40
N ARG A 122 23.74 -6.99 14.46
CA ARG A 122 24.23 -7.40 15.80
C ARG A 122 23.38 -8.52 16.39
N GLN A 123 22.09 -8.62 16.05
CA GLN A 123 21.22 -9.72 16.47
C GLN A 123 21.49 -10.98 15.64
N VAL A 124 21.50 -10.88 14.30
CA VAL A 124 21.86 -11.98 13.39
C VAL A 124 23.23 -12.56 13.76
N ARG A 125 24.22 -11.70 14.04
CA ARG A 125 25.55 -12.11 14.50
C ARG A 125 25.50 -12.97 15.77
N LYS A 126 24.74 -12.56 16.80
CA LYS A 126 24.61 -13.35 18.04
C LYS A 126 24.01 -14.73 17.78
N GLU A 127 23.05 -14.80 16.86
CA GLU A 127 22.40 -16.05 16.48
C GLU A 127 23.35 -16.97 15.69
N ILE A 128 24.11 -16.44 14.72
CA ILE A 128 25.15 -17.21 14.01
C ILE A 128 26.22 -17.70 14.98
N HIS A 129 26.78 -16.83 15.83
CA HIS A 129 27.79 -17.23 16.83
C HIS A 129 27.27 -18.29 17.81
N TYR A 130 26.01 -18.18 18.25
CA TYR A 130 25.37 -19.16 19.13
C TYR A 130 25.16 -20.52 18.45
N LEU A 131 24.66 -20.53 17.21
CA LEU A 131 24.42 -21.75 16.45
C LEU A 131 25.75 -22.41 16.04
N TYR A 132 26.73 -21.63 15.59
CA TYR A 132 28.06 -22.12 15.26
C TYR A 132 28.76 -22.71 16.49
N GLY A 133 28.71 -22.03 17.63
CA GLY A 133 29.20 -22.54 18.91
C GLY A 133 28.42 -23.74 19.48
N GLN A 134 27.31 -24.15 18.87
CA GLN A 134 26.67 -25.46 19.11
C GLN A 134 27.09 -26.50 18.06
N TYR A 135 27.15 -26.10 16.80
CA TYR A 135 27.57 -26.92 15.66
C TYR A 135 28.98 -27.50 15.86
N ASP A 136 29.93 -26.65 16.28
CA ASP A 136 31.32 -27.01 16.53
C ASP A 136 31.47 -28.10 17.62
N LYS A 137 30.62 -28.05 18.65
CA LYS A 137 30.64 -28.98 19.81
C LYS A 137 30.10 -30.38 19.51
N LEU A 138 29.63 -30.65 18.29
CA LEU A 138 29.06 -31.93 17.88
C LEU A 138 30.05 -32.71 17.01
N ASP A 139 30.01 -34.04 17.10
CA ASP A 139 30.86 -34.92 16.31
C ASP A 139 30.48 -34.90 14.81
N GLU A 140 31.44 -35.19 13.93
CA GLU A 140 31.17 -35.34 12.49
C GLU A 140 30.17 -36.48 12.23
N GLY A 141 29.12 -36.19 11.47
CA GLY A 141 28.06 -37.14 11.15
C GLY A 141 26.92 -37.23 12.17
N ASP A 142 26.92 -36.46 13.27
CA ASP A 142 25.72 -36.33 14.12
C ASP A 142 24.59 -35.67 13.31
N PRO A 143 23.38 -36.28 13.19
CA PRO A 143 22.23 -35.67 12.54
C PRO A 143 21.89 -34.27 13.06
N LYS A 144 22.13 -33.98 14.34
CA LYS A 144 21.94 -32.63 14.92
C LYS A 144 22.96 -31.62 14.43
N LYS A 145 24.19 -32.06 14.09
CA LYS A 145 25.20 -31.19 13.47
C LYS A 145 24.76 -30.83 12.06
N LEU A 146 24.18 -31.78 11.33
CA LEU A 146 23.56 -31.52 10.02
C LEU A 146 22.37 -30.56 10.14
N ASP A 147 21.42 -30.79 11.06
CA ASP A 147 20.28 -29.89 11.32
C ASP A 147 20.69 -28.46 11.71
N LEU A 148 21.84 -28.29 12.38
CA LEU A 148 22.42 -26.98 12.69
C LEU A 148 23.17 -26.38 11.49
N GLY A 149 23.84 -27.22 10.70
CA GLY A 149 24.48 -26.84 9.43
C GLY A 149 23.47 -26.26 8.44
N ASP A 150 22.33 -26.92 8.23
CA ASP A 150 21.26 -26.42 7.35
C ASP A 150 20.74 -25.04 7.79
N LYS A 151 20.64 -24.79 9.10
CA LYS A 151 20.25 -23.48 9.64
C LYS A 151 21.34 -22.43 9.44
N LEU A 152 22.59 -22.77 9.70
CA LEU A 152 23.73 -21.89 9.47
C LEU A 152 23.84 -21.52 7.99
N ASN A 153 23.73 -22.50 7.08
CA ASN A 153 23.69 -22.28 5.63
C ASN A 153 22.59 -21.29 5.24
N GLY A 154 21.38 -21.43 5.78
CA GLY A 154 20.30 -20.46 5.57
C GLY A 154 20.62 -19.04 6.06
N MET A 155 21.28 -18.91 7.22
CA MET A 155 21.69 -17.60 7.76
C MET A 155 22.85 -16.96 7.00
N PHE A 156 23.81 -17.75 6.53
CA PHE A 156 24.89 -17.28 5.65
C PHE A 156 24.33 -16.84 4.29
N GLU A 157 23.46 -17.64 3.68
CA GLU A 157 22.73 -17.30 2.44
C GLU A 157 21.90 -16.00 2.58
N ASP A 158 21.30 -15.72 3.74
CA ASP A 158 20.60 -14.45 3.99
C ASP A 158 21.55 -13.26 4.22
N ALA A 159 22.74 -13.48 4.79
CA ALA A 159 23.76 -12.44 4.93
C ALA A 159 24.42 -12.12 3.57
N SER A 160 24.76 -13.16 2.80
CA SER A 160 25.58 -13.13 1.59
C SER A 160 24.92 -12.38 0.43
N LYS A 161 23.59 -12.46 0.31
CA LYS A 161 22.74 -11.66 -0.62
C LYS A 161 23.04 -10.16 -0.61
N ASN A 162 23.60 -9.64 0.47
CA ASN A 162 23.89 -8.22 0.63
C ASN A 162 25.35 -7.85 0.32
N TYR A 163 26.30 -8.79 0.26
CA TYR A 163 27.75 -8.50 0.16
C TYR A 163 28.11 -7.75 -1.12
N ASN A 164 27.50 -8.13 -2.24
CA ASN A 164 27.70 -7.48 -3.55
C ASN A 164 26.86 -6.20 -3.73
N ASN A 165 26.00 -5.84 -2.77
CA ASN A 165 25.16 -4.66 -2.85
C ASN A 165 25.76 -3.49 -2.06
N VAL A 166 26.38 -2.54 -2.78
CA VAL A 166 26.99 -1.32 -2.20
C VAL A 166 26.01 -0.57 -1.27
N MET A 167 24.70 -0.55 -1.57
CA MET A 167 23.71 0.13 -0.72
C MET A 167 23.42 -0.58 0.61
N ALA A 168 23.65 -1.90 0.67
CA ALA A 168 23.53 -2.71 1.89
C ALA A 168 24.83 -2.70 2.70
N MET A 169 25.99 -2.62 2.03
CA MET A 169 27.31 -2.46 2.66
C MET A 169 27.55 -1.04 3.20
N LEU A 170 26.93 0.00 2.64
CA LEU A 170 27.16 1.40 3.05
C LEU A 170 26.80 1.69 4.53
N PRO A 171 25.67 1.22 5.09
CA PRO A 171 25.41 1.26 6.53
C PRO A 171 26.51 0.61 7.38
N LEU A 172 27.02 -0.54 6.94
CA LEU A 172 28.08 -1.27 7.65
C LEU A 172 29.37 -0.46 7.67
N ALA A 173 29.78 0.10 6.53
CA ALA A 173 30.97 0.93 6.42
C ALA A 173 30.87 2.17 7.33
N ILE A 174 29.72 2.87 7.32
CA ILE A 174 29.48 4.05 8.17
C ILE A 174 29.67 3.69 9.66
N GLU A 175 29.07 2.60 10.13
CA GLU A 175 29.14 2.22 11.55
C GLU A 175 30.44 1.50 11.95
N ASP A 176 31.14 0.80 11.04
CA ASP A 176 32.50 0.28 11.24
C ASP A 176 33.49 1.43 11.47
N ILE A 177 33.50 2.41 10.55
CA ILE A 177 34.37 3.60 10.66
C ILE A 177 34.09 4.36 11.95
N LYS A 178 32.81 4.62 12.26
CA LYS A 178 32.35 5.26 13.50
C LYS A 178 32.78 4.49 14.75
N THR A 179 32.65 3.16 14.75
CA THR A 179 33.06 2.32 15.87
C THR A 179 34.58 2.37 16.06
N ARG A 180 35.35 2.28 14.98
CA ARG A 180 36.83 2.37 15.03
C ARG A 180 37.30 3.73 15.53
N LEU A 181 36.74 4.84 15.03
CA LEU A 181 37.13 6.18 15.45
C LEU A 181 36.75 6.49 16.91
N LEU A 182 35.54 6.12 17.34
CA LEU A 182 35.08 6.39 18.72
C LEU A 182 35.72 5.48 19.78
N LEU A 183 36.18 4.27 19.43
CA LEU A 183 36.94 3.40 20.34
C LEU A 183 38.46 3.67 20.29
N GLY A 184 38.99 4.01 19.11
CA GLY A 184 40.42 4.24 18.87
C GLY A 184 40.97 5.53 19.46
N GLY A 185 40.16 6.58 19.60
CA GLY A 185 40.56 7.90 20.11
C GLY A 185 40.94 7.99 21.61
N SER A 186 41.41 6.90 22.22
CA SER A 186 41.56 6.78 23.67
C SER A 186 42.96 7.11 24.24
N ARG A 187 44.00 7.36 23.40
CA ARG A 187 45.38 7.65 23.87
C ARG A 187 46.20 8.54 22.91
N GLU A 188 46.94 9.49 23.49
CA GLU A 188 48.01 10.27 22.85
C GLU A 188 49.37 9.54 22.93
N GLU A 189 50.24 9.68 21.92
CA GLU A 189 51.44 10.57 21.97
C GLU A 189 52.38 10.41 20.75
N ASN A 190 52.64 11.54 20.07
CA ASN A 190 53.94 12.00 19.49
C ASN A 190 54.89 11.03 18.74
N GLN A 191 55.01 11.15 17.41
CA GLN A 191 56.12 11.86 16.70
C GLN A 191 55.99 11.81 15.15
N ALA A 192 56.77 12.61 14.42
CA ALA A 192 56.46 13.08 13.07
C ALA A 192 57.15 12.39 11.87
N GLU A 193 56.43 12.40 10.75
CA GLU A 193 56.76 12.28 9.31
C GLU A 193 58.05 11.58 8.82
N ALA A 194 57.84 10.64 7.89
CA ALA A 194 58.59 10.56 6.63
C ALA A 194 57.65 10.20 5.46
N ILE A 195 57.51 11.09 4.47
CA ILE A 195 56.61 10.92 3.31
C ILE A 195 57.31 10.19 2.14
N GLN A 196 56.69 9.15 1.57
CA GLN A 196 57.01 8.54 0.25
C GLN A 196 55.72 8.08 -0.51
N ILE A 197 55.77 7.98 -1.86
CA ILE A 197 54.62 7.99 -2.82
C ILE A 197 55.01 7.20 -4.11
N GLY A 198 54.18 6.44 -4.85
CA GLY A 198 52.72 6.14 -4.83
C GLY A 198 51.99 6.43 -6.19
N MET A 199 51.14 5.52 -6.73
CA MET A 199 50.55 5.67 -8.11
C MET A 199 49.03 5.34 -8.31
N LEU A 200 48.29 6.18 -9.08
CA LEU A 200 46.81 6.33 -9.19
C LEU A 200 46.02 5.44 -10.24
N THR A 201 44.95 4.68 -9.85
CA THR A 201 43.96 3.94 -10.71
C THR A 201 42.55 3.64 -10.06
N ILE A 202 41.38 3.75 -10.73
CA ILE A 202 40.10 3.14 -10.23
C ILE A 202 39.44 2.44 -11.41
N GLY A 203 39.48 1.11 -11.33
CA GLY A 203 38.89 0.18 -12.31
C GLY A 203 39.33 0.46 -13.75
N GLU A 204 38.56 -0.11 -14.69
CA GLU A 204 38.64 0.25 -16.11
C GLU A 204 37.50 1.20 -16.55
N SER A 205 36.81 1.86 -15.62
CA SER A 205 36.15 3.18 -15.84
C SER A 205 35.44 3.73 -14.58
N GLY A 206 36.23 4.28 -13.65
CA GLY A 206 35.72 5.16 -12.60
C GLY A 206 36.69 6.21 -12.03
N GLU A 207 38.02 5.96 -12.01
CA GLU A 207 39.17 6.88 -11.71
C GLU A 207 39.26 7.63 -10.32
N LEU A 208 40.32 7.59 -9.45
CA LEU A 208 41.63 6.88 -9.35
C LEU A 208 42.13 6.58 -7.87
N LYS A 209 43.05 5.59 -7.63
CA LYS A 209 43.68 5.15 -6.33
C LYS A 209 45.22 4.95 -6.34
N ILE A 210 45.91 5.41 -5.29
CA ILE A 210 47.37 5.22 -5.01
C ILE A 210 47.77 3.82 -4.50
N ILE A 211 48.94 3.30 -4.95
CA ILE A 211 49.61 2.05 -4.49
C ILE A 211 51.17 2.16 -4.59
N GLU A 212 51.93 1.48 -3.71
CA GLU A 212 53.36 1.06 -3.87
C GLU A 212 53.60 -0.32 -3.16
N ALA A 213 54.77 -0.98 -3.31
CA ALA A 213 54.96 -2.43 -3.18
C ALA A 213 55.52 -2.96 -1.80
N PRO A 214 55.47 -4.28 -1.48
CA PRO A 214 55.38 -4.77 -0.10
C PRO A 214 56.68 -5.25 0.58
N LYS A 215 56.64 -5.32 1.93
CA LYS A 215 57.33 -6.26 2.88
C LYS A 215 57.03 -5.82 4.34
N SER A 216 57.03 -6.67 5.37
CA SER A 216 57.14 -8.13 5.50
C SER A 216 56.59 -8.59 6.86
N ASP A 217 56.38 -9.89 7.04
CA ASP A 217 55.81 -10.53 8.23
C ASP A 217 56.32 -10.03 9.59
N ASN A 218 55.42 -9.96 10.56
CA ASN A 218 55.73 -10.21 11.97
C ASN A 218 54.55 -10.92 12.65
N THR A 219 54.70 -12.22 12.86
CA THR A 219 53.90 -13.01 13.79
C THR A 219 54.11 -12.53 15.22
N GLU A 220 53.04 -12.08 15.88
CA GLU A 220 52.91 -12.16 17.34
C GLU A 220 51.43 -12.29 17.72
N LEU A 221 51.08 -13.41 18.38
CA LEU A 221 49.72 -13.83 18.72
C LEU A 221 49.78 -14.66 20.02
N MET A 222 48.65 -14.75 20.74
CA MET A 222 48.38 -15.31 22.08
C MET A 222 48.42 -14.22 23.18
N LEU A 223 47.39 -14.02 24.01
CA LEU A 223 46.47 -14.93 24.74
C LEU A 223 45.13 -14.19 25.03
N LEU A 224 43.92 -14.75 25.20
CA LEU A 224 43.39 -16.12 25.44
C LEU A 224 42.03 -16.35 24.72
N ASP A 225 41.65 -17.62 24.57
CA ASP A 225 40.29 -18.17 24.35
C ASP A 225 39.36 -17.51 23.31
N ASP A 226 39.61 -17.73 22.01
CA ASP A 226 38.55 -17.58 20.97
C ASP A 226 38.85 -18.31 19.63
N ASN A 227 39.27 -19.59 19.66
CA ASN A 227 39.56 -20.35 18.42
C ASN A 227 38.36 -20.33 17.43
N SER A 228 37.13 -20.48 17.93
CA SER A 228 35.90 -20.41 17.16
C SER A 228 35.67 -19.07 16.45
N GLY A 229 36.19 -17.97 17.01
CA GLY A 229 36.10 -16.64 16.39
C GLY A 229 37.00 -16.51 15.16
N THR A 230 38.18 -17.13 15.19
CA THR A 230 39.11 -17.17 14.04
C THR A 230 38.58 -18.04 12.90
N GLU A 231 38.03 -19.21 13.20
CA GLU A 231 37.46 -20.10 12.18
C GLU A 231 36.22 -19.48 11.52
N LEU A 232 35.29 -18.93 12.32
CA LEU A 232 34.11 -18.25 11.77
C LEU A 232 34.48 -17.01 10.93
N SER A 233 35.56 -16.30 11.29
CA SER A 233 36.09 -15.19 10.47
C SER A 233 36.57 -15.67 9.09
N ASN A 234 37.22 -16.83 9.03
CA ASN A 234 37.62 -17.43 7.75
C ASN A 234 36.40 -17.85 6.93
N VAL A 235 35.39 -18.49 7.55
CA VAL A 235 34.14 -18.88 6.86
C VAL A 235 33.46 -17.66 6.21
N PHE A 236 33.31 -16.54 6.91
CA PHE A 236 32.76 -15.30 6.31
C PHE A 236 33.64 -14.73 5.19
N GLY A 237 34.96 -14.86 5.30
CA GLY A 237 35.89 -14.41 4.27
C GLY A 237 35.84 -15.26 3.00
N GLU A 238 35.76 -16.58 3.16
CA GLU A 238 35.66 -17.56 2.08
C GLU A 238 34.28 -17.50 1.39
N ASP A 239 33.20 -17.34 2.15
CA ASP A 239 31.83 -17.16 1.63
C ASP A 239 31.78 -15.95 0.67
N TYR A 240 32.29 -14.79 1.10
CA TYR A 240 32.43 -13.61 0.25
C TYR A 240 33.27 -13.86 -1.02
N GLU A 241 34.44 -14.50 -0.89
CA GLU A 241 35.28 -14.80 -2.05
C GLU A 241 34.65 -15.81 -3.02
N SER A 242 33.75 -16.67 -2.55
CA SER A 242 33.08 -17.69 -3.37
C SER A 242 31.91 -17.15 -4.20
N ILE A 243 31.24 -16.08 -3.75
CA ILE A 243 30.04 -15.51 -4.39
C ILE A 243 30.31 -14.20 -5.17
N THR A 244 31.52 -13.66 -5.11
CA THR A 244 31.86 -12.36 -5.69
C THR A 244 32.86 -12.53 -6.83
N GLU A 245 32.47 -12.17 -8.06
CA GLU A 245 33.33 -12.32 -9.24
C GLU A 245 34.61 -11.47 -9.19
N THR A 246 34.60 -10.36 -8.44
CA THR A 246 35.76 -9.47 -8.25
C THR A 246 35.97 -9.12 -6.77
N PRO A 247 36.52 -10.04 -5.95
CA PRO A 247 36.63 -9.83 -4.50
C PRO A 247 37.52 -8.64 -4.15
N SER A 248 36.98 -7.73 -3.34
CA SER A 248 37.71 -6.60 -2.76
C SER A 248 38.12 -6.93 -1.33
N SER A 249 39.42 -6.85 -1.03
CA SER A 249 39.95 -7.09 0.33
C SER A 249 39.27 -6.19 1.37
N TYR A 250 39.03 -4.92 1.05
CA TYR A 250 38.34 -3.99 1.95
C TYR A 250 36.91 -4.45 2.28
N VAL A 251 36.18 -5.03 1.32
CA VAL A 251 34.81 -5.53 1.53
C VAL A 251 34.85 -6.84 2.29
N LYS A 252 35.80 -7.74 1.99
CA LYS A 252 36.07 -8.94 2.80
C LYS A 252 36.29 -8.56 4.26
N ASP A 253 37.19 -7.63 4.53
CA ASP A 253 37.49 -7.17 5.89
C ASP A 253 36.29 -6.48 6.55
N LEU A 254 35.47 -5.73 5.80
CA LEU A 254 34.25 -5.11 6.32
C LEU A 254 33.20 -6.16 6.73
N VAL A 255 32.97 -7.17 5.89
CA VAL A 255 32.07 -8.30 6.19
C VAL A 255 32.57 -9.05 7.42
N VAL A 256 33.86 -9.43 7.43
CA VAL A 256 34.49 -10.13 8.55
C VAL A 256 34.41 -9.30 9.84
N ARG A 257 34.76 -8.01 9.86
CA ARG A 257 34.63 -7.17 11.06
C ARG A 257 33.18 -6.97 11.51
N THR A 258 32.22 -6.94 10.59
CA THR A 258 30.79 -6.80 10.91
C THR A 258 30.28 -8.02 11.69
N PHE A 259 30.53 -9.23 11.18
CA PHE A 259 30.02 -10.47 11.75
C PHE A 259 30.96 -11.14 12.76
N CYS A 260 32.26 -10.89 12.71
CA CYS A 260 33.29 -11.37 13.63
C CYS A 260 34.21 -10.20 14.04
N PRO A 261 33.74 -9.27 14.90
CA PRO A 261 34.56 -8.16 15.38
C PRO A 261 35.69 -8.68 16.28
N LEU A 262 36.89 -8.81 15.70
CA LEU A 262 38.10 -9.15 16.45
C LEU A 262 38.43 -8.07 17.49
N PRO A 263 39.11 -8.43 18.61
CA PRO A 263 39.74 -7.45 19.50
C PRO A 263 40.63 -6.52 18.68
N ALA A 264 40.59 -5.21 18.97
CA ALA A 264 41.13 -4.18 18.10
C ALA A 264 42.59 -4.42 17.66
N VAL A 265 42.76 -4.91 16.43
CA VAL A 265 44.07 -5.01 15.78
C VAL A 265 44.53 -3.59 15.46
N HIS A 266 45.68 -3.20 16.03
CA HIS A 266 46.27 -1.88 15.82
C HIS A 266 46.84 -1.74 14.41
N ASN A 267 45.98 -1.41 13.45
CA ASN A 267 46.43 -0.76 12.23
C ASN A 267 46.64 0.73 12.51
N GLU A 268 47.68 1.31 11.93
CA GLU A 268 47.82 2.77 11.85
C GLU A 268 46.72 3.31 10.95
N VAL A 269 45.68 3.89 11.56
CA VAL A 269 44.52 4.43 10.87
C VAL A 269 44.68 5.94 10.76
N ASP A 270 44.71 6.45 9.53
CA ASP A 270 44.60 7.88 9.24
C ASP A 270 43.22 8.37 9.68
N THR A 271 43.20 9.08 10.82
CA THR A 271 41.98 9.60 11.45
C THR A 271 41.31 10.69 10.62
N GLU A 272 42.07 11.47 9.84
CA GLU A 272 41.51 12.54 9.00
C GLU A 272 40.80 11.94 7.78
N THR A 273 41.46 10.99 7.09
CA THR A 273 40.87 10.26 5.96
C THR A 273 39.63 9.46 6.38
N GLU A 274 39.62 8.80 7.54
CA GLU A 274 38.44 8.08 8.02
C GLU A 274 37.27 9.00 8.40
N VAL A 275 37.54 10.15 9.02
CA VAL A 275 36.51 11.17 9.28
C VAL A 275 35.91 11.70 7.97
N GLN A 276 36.75 11.90 6.94
CA GLN A 276 36.29 12.27 5.61
C GLN A 276 35.44 11.15 4.97
N ASN A 277 35.91 9.91 4.98
CA ASN A 277 35.19 8.74 4.44
C ASN A 277 33.83 8.57 5.10
N TYR A 278 33.75 8.61 6.43
CA TYR A 278 32.49 8.54 7.18
C TYR A 278 31.51 9.63 6.72
N ASN A 279 31.93 10.89 6.70
CA ASN A 279 31.07 12.01 6.33
C ASN A 279 30.58 11.90 4.87
N THR A 280 31.46 11.46 3.95
CA THR A 280 31.12 11.22 2.55
C THR A 280 30.15 10.06 2.38
N TYR A 281 30.36 8.92 3.06
CA TYR A 281 29.48 7.76 3.00
C TYR A 281 28.11 8.05 3.61
N LEU A 282 28.06 8.79 4.72
CA LEU A 282 26.82 9.24 5.36
C LEU A 282 26.01 10.17 4.45
N GLU A 283 26.66 11.11 3.77
CA GLU A 283 26.00 12.01 2.82
C GLU A 283 25.54 11.28 1.55
N PHE A 284 26.32 10.32 1.05
CA PHE A 284 25.93 9.46 -0.07
C PHE A 284 24.73 8.56 0.29
N TYR A 285 24.74 7.93 1.48
CA TYR A 285 23.61 7.12 2.00
C TYR A 285 22.34 7.95 2.09
N LYS A 286 22.43 9.16 2.67
CA LYS A 286 21.31 10.10 2.75
C LYS A 286 20.72 10.39 1.38
N ASN A 287 21.55 10.78 0.41
CA ASN A 287 21.11 11.17 -0.93
C ASN A 287 20.48 9.98 -1.67
N ALA A 288 21.09 8.80 -1.60
CA ALA A 288 20.57 7.58 -2.21
C ALA A 288 19.22 7.16 -1.60
N LYS A 289 19.07 7.19 -0.28
CA LYS A 289 17.79 6.87 0.39
C LYS A 289 16.71 7.92 0.11
N ASP A 290 17.05 9.20 -0.01
CA ASP A 290 16.10 10.28 -0.34
C ASP A 290 15.56 10.12 -1.77
N ASP A 291 16.44 9.86 -2.74
CA ASP A 291 16.04 9.61 -4.14
C ASP A 291 15.25 8.28 -4.27
N PHE A 292 15.60 7.23 -3.50
CA PHE A 292 14.79 6.00 -3.39
C PHE A 292 13.38 6.27 -2.86
N VAL A 293 13.25 6.94 -1.70
CA VAL A 293 11.97 7.24 -1.06
C VAL A 293 11.05 8.04 -1.99
N LYS A 294 11.58 9.07 -2.67
CA LYS A 294 10.82 9.85 -3.66
C LYS A 294 10.32 9.00 -4.82
N THR A 295 11.15 8.06 -5.29
CA THR A 295 10.83 7.19 -6.42
C THR A 295 9.78 6.15 -6.05
N VAL A 296 9.93 5.52 -4.88
CA VAL A 296 9.09 4.40 -4.45
C VAL A 296 7.75 4.84 -3.85
N LYS A 297 7.65 6.07 -3.31
CA LYS A 297 6.44 6.59 -2.66
C LYS A 297 5.15 6.35 -3.48
N PRO A 298 5.03 6.72 -4.77
CA PRO A 298 3.77 6.56 -5.51
C PRO A 298 3.37 5.09 -5.74
N LEU A 299 4.34 4.16 -5.70
CA LEU A 299 4.10 2.72 -5.73
C LEU A 299 3.61 2.23 -4.36
N VAL A 300 4.28 2.67 -3.29
CA VAL A 300 3.95 2.29 -1.91
C VAL A 300 2.58 2.81 -1.49
N GLU A 301 2.17 4.03 -1.86
CA GLU A 301 0.81 4.52 -1.56
C GLU A 301 -0.28 3.66 -2.20
N LYS A 302 -0.01 3.03 -3.36
CA LYS A 302 -0.92 2.06 -3.99
C LYS A 302 -0.90 0.71 -3.28
N ILE A 303 0.28 0.20 -2.92
CA ILE A 303 0.45 -1.04 -2.13
C ILE A 303 -0.29 -0.93 -0.78
N LEU A 304 -0.10 0.20 -0.09
CA LEU A 304 -0.82 0.53 1.14
C LEU A 304 -2.33 0.63 0.91
N GLY A 305 -2.78 1.19 -0.22
CA GLY A 305 -4.19 1.18 -0.62
C GLY A 305 -4.76 -0.24 -0.72
N VAL A 306 -4.11 -1.14 -1.46
CA VAL A 306 -4.53 -2.54 -1.58
C VAL A 306 -4.51 -3.26 -0.22
N ARG A 307 -3.47 -3.05 0.60
CA ARG A 307 -3.45 -3.57 1.98
C ARG A 307 -4.64 -3.06 2.78
N MET A 308 -4.87 -1.75 2.78
CA MET A 308 -5.94 -1.14 3.57
C MET A 308 -7.34 -1.55 3.09
N PHE A 309 -7.54 -1.92 1.82
CA PHE A 309 -8.79 -2.55 1.38
C PHE A 309 -9.04 -3.89 2.08
N PHE A 310 -8.07 -4.82 2.03
CA PHE A 310 -8.19 -6.14 2.66
C PHE A 310 -8.24 -6.08 4.18
N ASP A 311 -7.45 -5.19 4.79
CA ASP A 311 -7.44 -4.95 6.25
C ASP A 311 -8.82 -4.49 6.80
N GLN A 312 -9.77 -4.01 5.98
CA GLN A 312 -11.12 -3.70 6.49
C GLN A 312 -11.93 -4.96 6.86
N TYR A 313 -11.57 -6.13 6.33
CA TYR A 313 -12.21 -7.41 6.67
C TYR A 313 -11.66 -7.97 7.99
N ALA A 314 -11.84 -7.24 9.08
CA ALA A 314 -11.23 -7.53 10.37
C ALA A 314 -11.96 -8.63 11.19
N THR A 315 -12.53 -9.66 10.54
CA THR A 315 -13.25 -10.76 11.22
C THR A 315 -12.43 -12.04 11.36
N LYS A 316 -12.64 -12.75 12.47
CA LYS A 316 -12.03 -14.06 12.73
C LYS A 316 -12.68 -15.20 11.94
N ASN A 317 -13.97 -15.08 11.63
CA ASN A 317 -14.74 -16.10 10.93
C ASN A 317 -14.75 -15.79 9.44
N LYS A 318 -13.94 -16.51 8.65
CA LYS A 318 -13.94 -16.39 7.19
C LYS A 318 -15.31 -16.81 6.62
N GLY A 319 -16.03 -15.84 6.07
CA GLY A 319 -17.29 -16.02 5.36
C GLY A 319 -17.15 -15.57 3.91
N MET A 320 -17.97 -14.58 3.50
CA MET A 320 -17.81 -13.90 2.21
C MET A 320 -16.58 -12.98 2.28
N LEU A 321 -15.41 -13.52 1.98
CA LEU A 321 -14.15 -12.77 1.89
C LEU A 321 -14.18 -11.80 0.68
N PRO A 322 -13.84 -10.51 0.86
CA PRO A 322 -13.61 -9.61 -0.27
C PRO A 322 -12.50 -10.11 -1.19
N SER A 323 -12.67 -9.86 -2.49
CA SER A 323 -11.65 -10.05 -3.52
C SER A 323 -11.53 -8.79 -4.36
N MET A 324 -10.37 -8.58 -4.99
CA MET A 324 -10.09 -7.43 -5.84
C MET A 324 -9.54 -7.92 -7.18
N LEU A 325 -10.17 -7.49 -8.28
CA LEU A 325 -9.59 -7.62 -9.62
C LEU A 325 -8.77 -6.36 -9.93
N ILE A 326 -7.49 -6.53 -10.23
CA ILE A 326 -6.58 -5.42 -10.54
C ILE A 326 -6.47 -5.32 -12.07
N THR A 327 -6.97 -4.22 -12.65
CA THR A 327 -6.94 -4.02 -14.11
C THR A 327 -5.52 -3.98 -14.69
N ASN A 328 -4.55 -3.60 -13.86
CA ASN A 328 -3.12 -3.40 -14.16
C ASN A 328 -2.83 -2.45 -15.35
N ALA A 329 -3.81 -1.62 -15.72
CA ALA A 329 -3.69 -0.61 -16.77
C ALA A 329 -3.92 0.78 -16.19
N LYS A 330 -3.31 1.81 -16.80
CA LYS A 330 -3.69 3.20 -16.50
C LYS A 330 -5.15 3.45 -16.92
N LEU A 331 -5.84 4.36 -16.23
CA LEU A 331 -7.27 4.60 -16.47
C LEU A 331 -7.53 5.14 -17.87
N ASP A 332 -6.74 6.11 -18.32
CA ASP A 332 -6.76 6.70 -19.67
C ASP A 332 -6.64 5.63 -20.78
N MET A 333 -5.78 4.64 -20.59
CA MET A 333 -5.61 3.49 -21.48
C MET A 333 -6.80 2.52 -21.39
N THR A 334 -7.42 2.37 -20.22
CA THR A 334 -8.61 1.53 -20.02
C THR A 334 -9.84 2.09 -20.74
N VAL A 335 -10.05 3.40 -20.65
CA VAL A 335 -11.22 4.10 -21.24
C VAL A 335 -10.94 4.66 -22.64
N LYS A 336 -9.78 4.37 -23.22
CA LYS A 336 -9.47 4.74 -24.61
C LYS A 336 -10.51 4.11 -25.54
N SER A 337 -11.00 4.86 -26.53
CA SER A 337 -12.07 4.40 -27.45
C SER A 337 -11.78 3.09 -28.18
N SER A 338 -10.51 2.75 -28.43
CA SER A 338 -10.10 1.45 -29.00
C SER A 338 -10.22 0.26 -28.04
N ASN A 339 -10.33 0.54 -26.74
CA ASN A 339 -10.24 -0.42 -25.65
C ASN A 339 -11.56 -0.56 -24.88
N ILE A 340 -12.45 0.45 -24.94
CA ILE A 340 -13.82 0.38 -24.38
C ILE A 340 -14.54 -0.92 -24.77
N PRO A 341 -14.56 -1.37 -26.04
CA PRO A 341 -15.22 -2.63 -26.40
C PRO A 341 -14.67 -3.85 -25.65
N ARG A 342 -13.37 -3.88 -25.31
CA ARG A 342 -12.76 -4.99 -24.53
C ARG A 342 -13.27 -4.98 -23.10
N LEU A 343 -13.38 -3.80 -22.49
CA LEU A 343 -13.94 -3.63 -21.16
C LEU A 343 -15.43 -4.01 -21.14
N GLU A 344 -16.19 -3.61 -22.15
CA GLU A 344 -17.60 -3.97 -22.33
C GLU A 344 -17.79 -5.48 -22.52
N THR A 345 -17.03 -6.15 -23.41
CA THR A 345 -17.09 -7.60 -23.59
C THR A 345 -16.72 -8.35 -22.29
N TYR A 346 -15.73 -7.88 -21.54
CA TYR A 346 -15.41 -8.44 -20.22
C TYR A 346 -16.58 -8.28 -19.24
N LEU A 347 -17.08 -7.05 -19.05
CA LEU A 347 -18.18 -6.76 -18.12
C LEU A 347 -19.49 -7.47 -18.51
N ASN A 348 -19.81 -7.58 -19.80
CA ASN A 348 -20.91 -8.40 -20.30
C ASN A 348 -20.75 -9.86 -19.85
N THR A 349 -19.54 -10.41 -19.93
CA THR A 349 -19.29 -11.80 -19.56
C THR A 349 -19.51 -12.06 -18.07
N VAL A 350 -19.14 -11.12 -17.18
CA VAL A 350 -19.18 -11.33 -15.72
C VAL A 350 -20.39 -10.70 -15.00
N ASN A 351 -21.01 -9.67 -15.56
CA ASN A 351 -22.18 -8.99 -14.98
C ASN A 351 -23.51 -9.30 -15.69
N SER A 352 -23.49 -9.78 -16.94
CA SER A 352 -24.71 -10.09 -17.71
C SER A 352 -25.10 -11.58 -17.72
N LYS A 353 -24.38 -12.44 -16.97
CA LYS A 353 -24.75 -13.86 -16.74
C LYS A 353 -25.65 -14.03 -15.48
N ASN A 354 -26.29 -15.19 -15.36
CA ASN A 354 -27.06 -15.62 -14.18
C ASN A 354 -26.21 -16.38 -13.13
N GLU A 355 -24.88 -16.32 -13.26
CA GLU A 355 -23.89 -16.82 -12.31
C GLU A 355 -23.13 -15.62 -11.74
N PHE A 356 -23.02 -15.54 -10.41
CA PHE A 356 -22.58 -14.32 -9.71
C PHE A 356 -21.18 -14.44 -9.07
N SER A 357 -20.42 -15.49 -9.37
CA SER A 357 -19.08 -15.76 -8.82
C SER A 357 -18.07 -14.67 -9.16
N ASP A 358 -18.10 -14.22 -10.41
CA ASP A 358 -17.12 -13.30 -11.01
C ASP A 358 -17.69 -11.88 -11.21
N THR A 359 -18.95 -11.67 -10.83
CA THR A 359 -19.66 -10.41 -11.03
C THR A 359 -19.00 -9.26 -10.27
N ILE A 360 -18.67 -8.20 -11.00
CA ILE A 360 -18.13 -6.97 -10.43
C ILE A 360 -19.28 -6.15 -9.81
N TRP A 361 -19.13 -5.80 -8.54
CA TRP A 361 -20.06 -4.95 -7.79
C TRP A 361 -19.51 -3.54 -7.57
N PHE A 362 -18.20 -3.43 -7.35
CA PHE A 362 -17.53 -2.19 -6.96
C PHE A 362 -16.29 -1.94 -7.84
N GLY A 363 -16.02 -0.68 -8.13
CA GLY A 363 -14.78 -0.20 -8.75
C GLY A 363 -14.03 0.76 -7.82
N ILE A 364 -12.71 0.87 -8.01
CA ILE A 364 -11.86 1.80 -7.26
C ILE A 364 -11.06 2.64 -8.27
N VAL A 365 -11.19 3.96 -8.23
CA VAL A 365 -10.38 4.90 -9.02
C VAL A 365 -9.63 5.85 -8.07
N PRO A 366 -8.37 5.55 -7.72
CA PRO A 366 -7.60 6.39 -6.81
C PRO A 366 -7.00 7.61 -7.51
N SER A 367 -6.59 8.59 -6.71
CA SER A 367 -5.75 9.73 -7.13
C SER A 367 -6.28 10.51 -8.33
N VAL A 368 -7.57 10.87 -8.30
CA VAL A 368 -8.20 11.74 -9.30
C VAL A 368 -7.69 13.18 -9.13
N GLU A 369 -7.39 13.88 -10.22
CA GLU A 369 -6.81 15.22 -10.17
C GLU A 369 -7.75 16.25 -9.51
N LEU A 370 -7.35 16.76 -8.35
CA LEU A 370 -7.94 17.92 -7.70
C LEU A 370 -7.11 19.14 -8.08
N GLU A 371 -7.59 19.92 -9.06
CA GLU A 371 -6.89 21.15 -9.48
C GLU A 371 -6.85 22.15 -8.32
N SER A 372 -5.73 22.14 -7.60
CA SER A 372 -5.38 23.18 -6.64
C SER A 372 -5.21 24.50 -7.38
N ALA A 373 -5.77 25.58 -6.80
CA ALA A 373 -5.76 26.91 -7.38
C ALA A 373 -4.35 27.26 -7.91
N GLY A 374 -4.27 27.57 -9.21
CA GLY A 374 -3.02 27.49 -9.96
C GLY A 374 -1.87 28.22 -9.26
N LYS A 375 -0.76 27.49 -9.04
CA LYS A 375 0.45 28.00 -8.36
C LYS A 375 0.75 29.43 -8.83
N VAL A 376 0.64 30.40 -7.90
CA VAL A 376 0.90 31.81 -8.19
C VAL A 376 2.26 31.91 -8.89
N LYS A 377 2.29 32.48 -10.10
CA LYS A 377 3.54 32.67 -10.84
C LYS A 377 4.41 33.70 -10.11
N VAL A 378 5.29 33.21 -9.24
CA VAL A 378 6.26 34.03 -8.52
C VAL A 378 7.31 34.53 -9.53
N SER A 379 7.35 35.83 -9.78
CA SER A 379 8.29 36.46 -10.73
C SER A 379 9.73 36.55 -10.20
N ARG A 380 9.91 36.41 -8.88
CA ARG A 380 11.22 36.37 -8.21
C ARG A 380 11.13 35.55 -6.92
N GLU A 381 11.78 34.40 -6.89
CA GLU A 381 11.91 33.61 -5.66
C GLU A 381 12.73 34.41 -4.63
N ARG A 382 12.09 34.73 -3.49
CA ARG A 382 12.74 35.40 -2.34
C ARG A 382 13.14 34.41 -1.23
N PHE A 383 12.52 33.23 -1.25
CA PHE A 383 12.76 32.10 -0.36
C PHE A 383 12.88 30.86 -1.25
N ARG A 384 13.73 29.90 -0.87
CA ARG A 384 13.89 28.63 -1.59
C ARG A 384 12.58 27.85 -1.50
N GLY A 385 11.82 27.82 -2.58
CA GLY A 385 10.60 27.01 -2.67
C GLY A 385 10.91 25.53 -2.82
N ASN A 386 9.87 24.70 -2.73
CA ASN A 386 9.94 23.32 -3.22
C ASN A 386 10.15 23.39 -4.75
N GLY A 387 11.39 23.17 -5.20
CA GLY A 387 11.72 23.11 -6.63
C GLY A 387 10.81 22.10 -7.32
N LYS A 388 10.35 22.42 -8.55
CA LYS A 388 9.27 21.75 -9.31
C LYS A 388 8.96 20.33 -8.82
N THR A 389 8.10 20.23 -7.81
CA THR A 389 7.58 18.95 -7.32
C THR A 389 7.00 18.20 -8.51
N VAL A 390 7.51 17.02 -8.80
CA VAL A 390 6.96 16.14 -9.84
C VAL A 390 5.50 15.93 -9.46
N LYS A 391 4.58 16.50 -10.24
CA LYS A 391 3.14 16.37 -10.00
C LYS A 391 2.85 14.87 -10.02
N GLN A 392 2.20 14.32 -8.99
CA GLN A 392 1.78 12.91 -9.03
C GLN A 392 0.97 12.71 -10.32
N GLU A 393 1.26 11.63 -11.07
CA GLU A 393 0.43 11.24 -12.21
C GLU A 393 -0.96 10.84 -11.66
N GLY A 394 -1.89 11.78 -11.69
CA GLY A 394 -3.28 11.57 -11.30
C GLY A 394 -4.14 11.08 -12.46
N ASN A 395 -5.30 10.51 -12.13
CA ASN A 395 -6.34 10.17 -13.09
C ASN A 395 -7.19 11.41 -13.40
N THR A 396 -7.48 11.70 -14.67
CA THR A 396 -8.27 12.89 -15.01
C THR A 396 -9.77 12.68 -14.78
N MET A 397 -10.51 13.78 -14.58
CA MET A 397 -11.96 13.75 -14.39
C MET A 397 -12.70 13.22 -15.64
N GLU A 398 -12.15 13.48 -16.82
CA GLU A 398 -12.66 12.99 -18.10
C GLU A 398 -12.49 11.47 -18.19
N SER A 399 -11.33 10.94 -17.80
CA SER A 399 -11.09 9.49 -17.77
C SER A 399 -12.01 8.78 -16.77
N LEU A 400 -12.24 9.35 -15.59
CA LEU A 400 -13.23 8.86 -14.63
C LEU A 400 -14.66 8.90 -15.20
N SER A 401 -15.04 10.00 -15.86
CA SER A 401 -16.36 10.16 -16.47
C SER A 401 -16.61 9.17 -17.60
N MET A 402 -15.59 8.87 -18.42
CA MET A 402 -15.67 7.84 -19.46
C MET A 402 -15.81 6.42 -18.87
N LEU A 403 -15.07 6.10 -17.78
CA LEU A 403 -15.26 4.82 -17.08
C LEU A 403 -16.70 4.70 -16.56
N LEU A 404 -17.18 5.72 -15.85
CA LEU A 404 -18.53 5.76 -15.28
C LEU A 404 -19.62 5.61 -16.35
N GLN A 405 -19.45 6.22 -17.52
CA GLN A 405 -20.37 6.07 -18.64
C GLN A 405 -20.48 4.61 -19.13
N VAL A 406 -19.39 3.83 -19.08
CA VAL A 406 -19.39 2.40 -19.46
C VAL A 406 -19.92 1.53 -18.32
N VAL A 407 -19.45 1.72 -17.08
CA VAL A 407 -19.77 0.79 -15.98
C VAL A 407 -21.17 0.95 -15.39
N LYS A 408 -21.87 2.06 -15.69
CA LYS A 408 -23.28 2.28 -15.29
C LYS A 408 -24.21 1.17 -15.79
N ASP A 409 -23.99 0.69 -17.02
CA ASP A 409 -24.87 -0.29 -17.68
C ASP A 409 -24.78 -1.67 -17.00
N TYR A 410 -23.66 -1.91 -16.33
CA TYR A 410 -23.38 -3.10 -15.52
C TYR A 410 -23.66 -2.90 -14.02
N LYS A 411 -24.13 -1.71 -13.64
CA LYS A 411 -24.52 -1.26 -12.28
C LYS A 411 -23.39 -1.34 -11.24
N VAL A 412 -22.15 -1.11 -11.67
CA VAL A 412 -20.96 -1.13 -10.81
C VAL A 412 -20.78 0.21 -10.11
N GLN A 413 -20.75 0.22 -8.78
CA GLN A 413 -20.51 1.45 -8.00
C GLN A 413 -19.01 1.72 -7.87
N VAL A 414 -18.56 2.87 -8.36
CA VAL A 414 -17.15 3.30 -8.37
C VAL A 414 -16.86 4.27 -7.22
N PHE A 415 -16.05 3.80 -6.27
CA PHE A 415 -15.42 4.63 -5.26
C PHE A 415 -14.22 5.33 -5.88
N PHE A 416 -14.14 6.66 -5.76
CA PHE A 416 -12.99 7.42 -6.21
C PHE A 416 -12.52 8.42 -5.16
N ASN A 417 -11.21 8.68 -5.12
CA ASN A 417 -10.64 9.71 -4.25
C ASN A 417 -9.74 10.64 -5.04
N PHE A 418 -9.62 11.87 -4.55
CA PHE A 418 -8.72 12.86 -5.11
C PHE A 418 -7.25 12.54 -4.78
N GLU A 419 -6.32 13.18 -5.50
CA GLU A 419 -4.87 13.10 -5.27
C GLU A 419 -4.50 13.19 -3.78
N SER A 420 -3.57 12.33 -3.34
CA SER A 420 -3.28 12.16 -1.92
C SER A 420 -2.17 13.10 -1.47
N GLY A 421 -2.45 13.91 -0.46
CA GLY A 421 -1.53 14.92 0.04
C GLY A 421 -2.18 15.80 1.10
N GLU A 422 -1.43 16.75 1.67
CA GLU A 422 -1.88 17.61 2.77
C GLU A 422 -3.26 18.25 2.52
N GLU A 423 -3.52 18.71 1.30
CA GLU A 423 -4.78 19.34 0.86
C GLU A 423 -6.00 18.40 0.82
N THR A 424 -5.81 17.09 1.00
CA THR A 424 -6.88 16.10 1.00
C THR A 424 -6.99 15.31 2.31
N THR A 425 -6.29 15.72 3.37
CA THR A 425 -6.29 15.09 4.71
C THR A 425 -7.50 15.49 5.58
N PHE A 426 -7.66 14.80 6.72
CA PHE A 426 -8.58 15.22 7.80
C PHE A 426 -8.33 16.65 8.29
N ASN A 427 -7.07 17.09 8.37
CA ASN A 427 -6.72 18.47 8.74
C ASN A 427 -7.23 19.49 7.72
N SER A 428 -7.05 19.21 6.42
CA SER A 428 -7.54 20.09 5.36
C SER A 428 -9.08 20.10 5.28
N LEU A 429 -9.75 18.95 5.47
CA LEU A 429 -11.22 18.92 5.52
C LEU A 429 -11.77 19.68 6.75
N ALA A 430 -11.14 19.56 7.92
CA ALA A 430 -11.53 20.27 9.13
C ALA A 430 -11.37 21.80 9.07
N THR A 431 -10.57 22.31 8.11
CA THR A 431 -10.26 23.73 7.96
C THR A 431 -10.87 24.36 6.69
N THR A 432 -10.84 23.66 5.56
CA THR A 432 -11.32 24.16 4.25
C THR A 432 -12.72 23.68 3.88
N GLY A 433 -13.26 22.67 4.58
CA GLY A 433 -14.61 22.15 4.33
C GLY A 433 -14.74 21.35 3.02
N LEU A 434 -15.98 21.20 2.56
CA LEU A 434 -16.34 20.32 1.44
C LEU A 434 -16.33 20.99 0.06
N ASP A 435 -16.44 22.32 -0.01
CA ASP A 435 -16.85 23.02 -1.23
C ASP A 435 -15.94 22.73 -2.43
N LYS A 436 -14.61 22.69 -2.22
CA LYS A 436 -13.63 22.36 -3.28
C LYS A 436 -13.87 21.01 -3.97
N TYR A 437 -14.39 20.02 -3.24
CA TYR A 437 -14.70 18.70 -3.78
C TYR A 437 -16.03 18.70 -4.54
N ILE A 438 -17.03 19.43 -4.01
CA ILE A 438 -18.35 19.59 -4.64
C ILE A 438 -18.21 20.34 -5.96
N ASP A 439 -17.45 21.44 -5.96
CA ASP A 439 -17.20 22.27 -7.14
C ASP A 439 -16.49 21.46 -8.25
N LYS A 440 -15.46 20.69 -7.89
CA LYS A 440 -14.75 19.82 -8.86
C LYS A 440 -15.64 18.70 -9.40
N CYS A 441 -16.54 18.14 -8.59
CA CYS A 441 -17.49 17.11 -9.01
C CYS A 441 -18.74 17.63 -9.75
N SER A 442 -18.96 18.95 -9.81
CA SER A 442 -20.20 19.56 -10.33
C SER A 442 -20.60 19.10 -11.75
N SER A 443 -19.63 18.84 -12.62
CA SER A 443 -19.84 18.34 -14.00
C SER A 443 -20.39 16.91 -14.07
N MET A 444 -20.25 16.13 -13.00
CA MET A 444 -20.62 14.71 -12.90
C MET A 444 -21.98 14.49 -12.21
N VAL A 445 -22.64 15.55 -11.74
CA VAL A 445 -23.97 15.51 -11.10
C VAL A 445 -25.07 15.62 -12.17
N ARG A 446 -26.23 15.00 -11.94
CA ARG A 446 -27.36 14.90 -12.90
C ARG A 446 -26.96 14.24 -14.24
N LYS A 447 -26.11 13.22 -14.17
CA LYS A 447 -25.78 12.28 -15.24
C LYS A 447 -26.41 10.93 -14.93
N GLU A 448 -26.65 10.12 -15.95
CA GLU A 448 -27.16 8.75 -15.76
C GLU A 448 -26.23 7.91 -14.87
N TYR A 449 -24.92 8.11 -14.99
CA TYR A 449 -23.93 7.43 -14.15
C TYR A 449 -23.78 8.00 -12.73
N SER A 450 -24.44 9.12 -12.38
CA SER A 450 -24.21 9.80 -11.09
C SER A 450 -24.51 8.92 -9.88
N GLU A 451 -25.47 8.00 -9.98
CA GLU A 451 -25.81 7.06 -8.89
C GLU A 451 -24.72 6.02 -8.60
N PHE A 452 -23.82 5.80 -9.55
CA PHE A 452 -22.71 4.85 -9.44
C PHE A 452 -21.40 5.53 -9.02
N ALA A 453 -21.34 6.86 -8.95
CA ALA A 453 -20.11 7.59 -8.67
C ALA A 453 -20.06 8.05 -7.20
N ILE A 454 -19.03 7.61 -6.46
CA ILE A 454 -18.92 7.81 -5.00
C ILE A 454 -17.59 8.52 -4.66
N PRO A 455 -17.59 9.86 -4.48
CA PRO A 455 -16.41 10.59 -4.04
C PRO A 455 -16.10 10.29 -2.57
N CYS A 456 -14.89 9.80 -2.29
CA CYS A 456 -14.43 9.36 -0.98
C CYS A 456 -13.45 10.39 -0.40
N ILE A 457 -13.74 10.87 0.81
CA ILE A 457 -12.99 11.95 1.47
C ILE A 457 -13.02 11.81 3.01
N PRO A 458 -12.04 12.37 3.72
CA PRO A 458 -10.71 12.75 3.25
C PRO A 458 -9.82 11.52 3.02
N ASN A 459 -8.66 11.71 2.40
CA ASN A 459 -7.57 10.72 2.35
C ASN A 459 -6.91 10.59 3.73
N PHE A 460 -6.27 9.43 3.95
CA PHE A 460 -5.66 9.07 5.23
C PHE A 460 -4.16 9.40 5.26
N THR A 461 -3.67 9.82 6.43
CA THR A 461 -2.26 10.18 6.66
C THR A 461 -1.54 9.07 7.43
N ILE A 462 -0.53 8.47 6.80
CA ILE A 462 0.35 7.47 7.42
C ILE A 462 1.58 8.13 8.02
N ILE A 463 2.21 9.05 7.28
CA ILE A 463 3.28 9.94 7.76
C ILE A 463 2.89 11.38 7.40
N PRO A 464 2.63 12.26 8.38
CA PRO A 464 2.42 13.70 8.15
C PRO A 464 3.70 14.38 7.62
N LYS A 465 3.59 15.36 6.72
CA LYS A 465 4.79 16.02 6.14
C LYS A 465 5.59 16.83 7.15
N ASP A 466 4.95 17.36 8.20
CA ASP A 466 5.60 18.09 9.29
C ASP A 466 6.34 17.18 10.28
N LYS A 467 6.00 15.88 10.31
CA LYS A 467 6.59 14.87 11.20
C LYS A 467 7.36 13.78 10.47
N SER A 468 7.91 14.10 9.30
CA SER A 468 8.52 13.13 8.38
C SER A 468 10.06 13.11 8.37
N GLY A 469 10.68 13.85 9.28
CA GLY A 469 12.14 13.94 9.41
C GLY A 469 12.72 12.68 10.06
N VAL A 470 13.56 11.97 9.32
CA VAL A 470 14.34 10.81 9.79
C VAL A 470 15.74 11.29 10.14
N VAL A 471 16.25 10.96 11.32
CA VAL A 471 17.65 11.22 11.68
C VAL A 471 18.50 10.06 11.18
N ILE A 472 19.52 10.34 10.38
CA ILE A 472 20.44 9.31 9.88
C ILE A 472 21.60 9.19 10.88
N ASP A 473 22.39 10.26 11.02
CA ASP A 473 23.43 10.43 12.05
C ASP A 473 23.90 11.90 12.10
N SER A 474 24.83 12.21 12.99
CA SER A 474 25.62 13.45 12.95
C SER A 474 26.89 13.29 12.11
N ARG A 475 27.37 14.40 11.53
CA ARG A 475 28.76 14.47 11.03
C ARG A 475 29.76 14.21 12.15
N MET A 476 30.88 13.62 11.78
CA MET A 476 32.00 13.38 12.69
C MET A 476 33.05 14.47 12.50
N LEU A 477 33.59 14.97 13.62
CA LEU A 477 34.53 16.07 13.70
C LEU A 477 35.84 15.58 14.31
N HIS A 478 36.95 16.00 13.72
CA HIS A 478 38.26 15.93 14.34
C HIS A 478 38.42 17.14 15.28
N THR A 479 38.74 16.92 16.55
CA THR A 479 38.97 17.96 17.55
C THR A 479 40.27 17.75 18.31
N GLU A 480 40.71 18.75 19.08
CA GLU A 480 41.97 18.68 19.84
C GLU A 480 41.98 17.49 20.82
N ASP A 481 40.83 17.15 21.42
CA ASP A 481 40.64 15.97 22.29
C ASP A 481 40.36 14.65 21.52
N GLY A 482 40.66 14.60 20.22
CA GLY A 482 40.34 13.46 19.33
C GLY A 482 39.00 13.58 18.60
N VAL A 483 38.45 12.44 18.19
CA VAL A 483 37.31 12.37 17.24
C VAL A 483 35.96 12.23 17.96
N LYS A 484 34.98 13.06 17.58
CA LYS A 484 33.63 13.01 18.16
C LYS A 484 32.53 13.33 17.14
N LEU A 485 31.31 12.84 17.41
CA LEU A 485 30.12 13.25 16.67
C LEU A 485 29.73 14.69 17.02
N SER A 486 29.38 15.48 16.01
CA SER A 486 28.89 16.84 16.20
C SER A 486 27.55 16.86 16.94
N GLN A 487 27.41 17.80 17.87
CA GLN A 487 26.15 18.12 18.54
C GLN A 487 25.44 19.33 17.92
N ASP A 488 26.08 19.99 16.95
CA ASP A 488 25.52 21.17 16.30
C ASP A 488 24.38 20.78 15.36
N LYS A 489 23.29 21.55 15.43
CA LYS A 489 22.05 21.25 14.68
C LYS A 489 22.23 21.25 13.16
N GLU A 490 23.26 21.91 12.66
CA GLU A 490 23.58 22.01 11.24
C GLU A 490 24.27 20.75 10.71
N ASP A 491 24.94 19.98 11.59
CA ASP A 491 25.67 18.76 11.26
C ASP A 491 24.82 17.47 11.40
N ILE A 492 23.59 17.57 11.89
CA ILE A 492 22.66 16.45 11.99
C ILE A 492 22.08 16.15 10.60
N LEU A 493 22.51 15.06 9.97
CA LEU A 493 22.00 14.64 8.67
C LEU A 493 20.59 14.03 8.82
N LYS A 494 19.60 14.80 8.37
CA LYS A 494 18.20 14.35 8.26
C LYS A 494 17.78 14.08 6.82
N LEU A 495 16.96 13.05 6.64
CA LEU A 495 16.18 12.76 5.43
C LEU A 495 14.72 13.17 5.68
N TRP A 496 14.02 13.64 4.65
CA TRP A 496 12.63 14.09 4.76
C TRP A 496 11.74 13.31 3.82
N ILE A 497 10.83 12.50 4.37
CA ILE A 497 9.82 11.81 3.57
C ILE A 497 8.74 12.84 3.18
N GLU A 498 8.30 12.94 1.92
CA GLU A 498 7.32 13.97 1.49
C GLU A 498 5.87 13.69 1.95
N GLY A 499 5.68 13.17 3.15
CA GLY A 499 4.44 12.58 3.65
C GLY A 499 4.05 11.30 2.91
N VAL A 500 3.32 10.41 3.57
CA VAL A 500 2.81 9.16 2.98
C VAL A 500 1.33 9.02 3.32
N TYR A 501 0.52 8.76 2.30
CA TYR A 501 -0.93 8.80 2.40
C TYR A 501 -1.58 7.52 1.84
N VAL A 502 -2.85 7.29 2.20
CA VAL A 502 -3.68 6.24 1.60
C VAL A 502 -4.95 6.85 1.03
N GLY A 503 -5.23 6.50 -0.23
CA GLY A 503 -6.42 6.95 -0.95
C GLY A 503 -7.71 6.45 -0.31
N ALA A 504 -8.64 7.37 -0.04
CA ALA A 504 -9.89 7.11 0.67
C ALA A 504 -10.78 6.05 -0.01
N ALA A 505 -10.68 5.90 -1.34
CA ALA A 505 -11.50 4.97 -2.11
C ALA A 505 -11.21 3.51 -1.76
N TYR A 506 -9.95 3.16 -1.45
CA TYR A 506 -9.58 1.80 -1.02
C TYR A 506 -10.23 1.43 0.31
N VAL A 507 -10.18 2.35 1.29
CA VAL A 507 -10.79 2.13 2.61
C VAL A 507 -12.32 2.08 2.50
N ALA A 508 -12.92 2.97 1.69
CA ALA A 508 -14.36 3.01 1.50
C ALA A 508 -14.86 1.72 0.85
N ALA A 509 -14.30 1.32 -0.30
CA ALA A 509 -14.63 0.07 -0.96
C ALA A 509 -14.36 -1.15 -0.08
N GLY A 510 -13.28 -1.14 0.73
CA GLY A 510 -12.95 -2.20 1.67
C GLY A 510 -13.99 -2.37 2.77
N VAL A 511 -14.44 -1.27 3.40
CA VAL A 511 -15.52 -1.30 4.41
C VAL A 511 -16.82 -1.78 3.77
N VAL A 512 -17.18 -1.25 2.59
CA VAL A 512 -18.41 -1.63 1.89
C VAL A 512 -18.40 -3.11 1.50
N ALA A 513 -17.28 -3.63 1.00
CA ALA A 513 -17.12 -5.05 0.71
C ALA A 513 -17.18 -5.91 1.98
N ALA A 514 -16.53 -5.47 3.06
CA ALA A 514 -16.49 -6.23 4.32
C ALA A 514 -17.87 -6.41 4.95
N TYR A 515 -18.69 -5.35 5.01
CA TYR A 515 -20.04 -5.46 5.57
C TYR A 515 -21.04 -6.21 4.69
N GLN A 516 -20.68 -6.59 3.45
CA GLN A 516 -21.49 -7.56 2.69
C GLN A 516 -21.51 -8.95 3.37
N CYS A 517 -20.46 -9.29 4.12
CA CYS A 517 -20.35 -10.58 4.79
C CYS A 517 -21.24 -10.66 6.04
N PRO A 518 -22.11 -11.68 6.16
CA PRO A 518 -22.89 -11.92 7.37
C PRO A 518 -22.03 -12.14 8.61
N GLU A 519 -20.92 -12.89 8.50
CA GLU A 519 -20.06 -13.19 9.65
C GLU A 519 -19.27 -11.96 10.13
N TYR A 520 -18.94 -11.00 9.24
CA TYR A 520 -18.38 -9.70 9.65
C TYR A 520 -19.41 -8.90 10.47
N LEU A 521 -20.64 -8.76 9.97
CA LEU A 521 -21.71 -8.08 10.70
C LEU A 521 -21.99 -8.76 12.06
N ARG A 522 -21.91 -10.10 12.14
CA ARG A 522 -22.14 -10.86 13.38
C ARG A 522 -21.14 -10.58 14.51
N GLU A 523 -19.97 -9.98 14.23
CA GLU A 523 -19.05 -9.58 15.30
C GLU A 523 -19.56 -8.36 16.08
N SER A 524 -20.22 -7.42 15.40
CA SER A 524 -20.70 -6.16 16.01
C SER A 524 -22.22 -6.10 16.24
N PHE A 525 -22.99 -6.99 15.61
CA PHE A 525 -24.46 -7.02 15.64
C PHE A 525 -24.99 -8.42 16.03
N LYS A 526 -25.98 -8.46 16.93
CA LYS A 526 -26.57 -9.72 17.44
C LYS A 526 -27.63 -10.30 16.50
N ASN A 527 -28.38 -9.45 15.81
CA ASN A 527 -29.50 -9.79 14.93
C ASN A 527 -29.07 -9.74 13.45
N VAL A 528 -28.26 -10.71 13.02
CA VAL A 528 -27.81 -10.85 11.63
C VAL A 528 -28.17 -12.23 11.10
N SER A 529 -28.89 -12.27 9.97
CA SER A 529 -29.21 -13.52 9.25
C SER A 529 -27.97 -14.05 8.54
N ARG A 530 -27.83 -15.37 8.39
CA ARG A 530 -26.77 -15.99 7.59
C ARG A 530 -27.12 -16.09 6.11
N ASP A 531 -28.39 -15.97 5.76
CA ASP A 531 -28.92 -16.27 4.43
C ASP A 531 -28.86 -15.08 3.46
N TYR A 532 -28.52 -13.88 3.95
CA TYR A 532 -28.53 -12.63 3.18
C TYR A 532 -27.23 -11.84 3.30
N PRO A 533 -26.68 -11.28 2.21
CA PRO A 533 -25.57 -10.35 2.28
C PRO A 533 -26.01 -9.00 2.86
N GLY A 534 -25.05 -8.20 3.33
CA GLY A 534 -25.28 -6.84 3.85
C GLY A 534 -25.63 -5.77 2.81
N VAL A 535 -26.29 -6.11 1.70
CA VAL A 535 -26.58 -5.18 0.59
C VAL A 535 -27.53 -4.05 0.96
N ARG A 536 -28.43 -4.29 1.93
CA ARG A 536 -29.39 -3.30 2.48
C ARG A 536 -28.85 -2.59 3.72
N PHE A 537 -27.66 -2.96 4.21
CA PHE A 537 -27.05 -2.36 5.39
C PHE A 537 -26.75 -0.87 5.15
N ASP A 538 -27.50 -0.02 5.84
CA ASP A 538 -27.23 1.41 5.88
C ASP A 538 -26.23 1.71 7.00
N ILE A 539 -25.01 2.09 6.64
CA ILE A 539 -23.96 2.43 7.62
C ILE A 539 -24.25 3.75 8.35
N GLU A 540 -25.11 4.63 7.80
CA GLU A 540 -25.53 5.88 8.46
C GLU A 540 -26.65 5.67 9.50
N ALA A 541 -27.26 4.48 9.56
CA ALA A 541 -28.40 4.25 10.46
C ALA A 541 -27.98 4.08 11.92
N SER A 542 -28.62 4.82 12.83
CA SER A 542 -28.48 4.68 14.29
C SER A 542 -27.02 4.63 14.79
N ASP A 543 -26.56 3.50 15.33
CA ASP A 543 -25.18 3.30 15.82
C ASP A 543 -24.33 2.45 14.87
N HIS A 544 -24.76 2.25 13.62
CA HIS A 544 -24.10 1.35 12.67
C HIS A 544 -22.66 1.79 12.34
N ALA A 545 -22.45 3.08 12.06
CA ALA A 545 -21.11 3.67 11.87
C ALA A 545 -20.17 3.54 13.08
N LEU A 546 -20.72 3.34 14.28
CA LEU A 546 -19.98 3.14 15.53
C LEU A 546 -19.66 1.65 15.77
N ARG A 547 -20.31 0.74 15.03
CA ARG A 547 -20.16 -0.72 15.09
C ARG A 547 -19.34 -1.29 13.94
N ALA A 548 -19.55 -0.76 12.72
CA ALA A 548 -18.83 -1.09 11.49
C ALA A 548 -17.75 -0.03 11.23
N VAL A 549 -16.78 0.05 12.14
CA VAL A 549 -15.68 1.03 12.09
C VAL A 549 -14.59 0.60 11.11
N THR A 550 -13.82 1.56 10.59
CA THR A 550 -12.62 1.24 9.81
C THR A 550 -11.54 0.60 10.69
N THR A 551 -10.52 -0.02 10.09
CA THR A 551 -9.29 -0.40 10.82
C THR A 551 -8.27 0.74 10.96
N MET A 552 -8.61 1.93 10.50
CA MET A 552 -7.74 3.12 10.55
C MET A 552 -7.80 3.78 11.93
N ALA A 553 -6.65 4.15 12.46
CA ALA A 553 -6.53 4.93 13.68
C ALA A 553 -6.91 6.40 13.45
N LYS A 554 -7.37 7.07 14.50
CA LYS A 554 -7.67 8.51 14.46
C LYS A 554 -6.50 9.36 13.99
N GLU A 555 -6.84 10.47 13.34
CA GLU A 555 -5.86 11.45 12.85
C GLU A 555 -5.97 12.78 13.58
N ILE A 556 -7.20 13.21 13.86
CA ILE A 556 -7.53 14.45 14.57
C ILE A 556 -8.50 14.17 15.73
N THR A 557 -8.75 15.16 16.58
CA THR A 557 -9.67 15.07 17.72
C THR A 557 -11.15 15.07 17.32
N GLY A 558 -11.48 15.58 16.14
CA GLY A 558 -12.83 15.64 15.57
C GLY A 558 -13.04 16.90 14.71
N PHE A 559 -14.16 16.98 14.03
CA PHE A 559 -14.58 18.16 13.29
C PHE A 559 -15.31 19.18 14.20
N THR A 560 -15.20 20.46 13.89
CA THR A 560 -16.00 21.51 14.53
C THR A 560 -17.47 21.37 14.15
N ASN A 561 -18.39 21.91 14.97
CA ASN A 561 -19.83 21.83 14.69
C ASN A 561 -20.17 22.46 13.33
N ASN A 562 -19.58 23.61 12.99
CA ASN A 562 -19.77 24.24 11.68
C ASN A 562 -19.44 23.30 10.50
N ILE A 563 -18.38 22.49 10.61
CA ILE A 563 -18.00 21.52 9.57
C ILE A 563 -18.96 20.33 9.57
N LYS A 564 -19.39 19.83 10.73
CA LYS A 564 -20.43 18.77 10.84
C LYS A 564 -21.75 19.20 10.22
N ASP A 565 -22.20 20.42 10.52
CA ASP A 565 -23.42 21.01 10.00
C ASP A 565 -23.31 21.22 8.49
N ALA A 566 -22.16 21.68 7.98
CA ALA A 566 -21.90 21.75 6.54
C ALA A 566 -21.95 20.37 5.86
N ILE A 567 -21.35 19.33 6.46
CA ILE A 567 -21.41 17.95 5.93
C ILE A 567 -22.86 17.43 5.93
N ASN A 568 -23.62 17.67 6.99
CA ASN A 568 -25.03 17.26 7.08
C ASN A 568 -25.95 18.03 6.13
N TYR A 569 -25.68 19.31 5.89
CA TYR A 569 -26.45 20.14 4.97
C TYR A 569 -26.17 19.78 3.50
N LYS A 570 -24.89 19.59 3.14
CA LYS A 570 -24.48 19.23 1.78
C LYS A 570 -24.78 17.75 1.44
N ASN A 571 -24.73 16.86 2.44
CA ASN A 571 -24.81 15.40 2.30
C ASN A 571 -23.93 14.82 1.17
N PHE A 572 -22.74 15.38 0.93
CA PHE A 572 -21.92 15.02 -0.23
C PHE A 572 -20.93 13.89 0.06
N GLY A 573 -20.98 12.83 -0.74
CA GLY A 573 -19.94 11.79 -0.83
C GLY A 573 -19.90 10.77 0.31
N PHE A 574 -18.86 9.94 0.26
CA PHE A 574 -18.47 9.02 1.33
C PHE A 574 -17.46 9.74 2.24
N VAL A 575 -17.95 10.21 3.40
CA VAL A 575 -17.19 11.06 4.32
C VAL A 575 -16.75 10.26 5.53
N PHE A 576 -15.45 10.12 5.74
CA PHE A 576 -14.89 9.57 6.98
C PHE A 576 -14.82 10.63 8.08
N SER A 577 -14.88 10.19 9.35
CA SER A 577 -14.68 11.06 10.50
C SER A 577 -13.77 10.45 11.57
N SER A 578 -13.00 11.33 12.20
CA SER A 578 -12.08 11.03 13.30
C SER A 578 -12.68 11.42 14.68
N GLU A 579 -14.01 11.57 14.78
CA GLU A 579 -14.70 12.00 16.02
C GLU A 579 -14.35 11.17 17.27
N ASN A 580 -14.28 11.87 18.41
CA ASN A 580 -14.44 11.24 19.72
C ASN A 580 -15.90 10.82 19.95
N ALA A 581 -16.14 9.53 19.80
CA ALA A 581 -17.42 8.86 20.02
C ALA A 581 -17.26 7.71 21.01
N GLN A 582 -18.33 7.44 21.76
CA GLN A 582 -18.43 6.29 22.65
C GLN A 582 -19.62 5.42 22.24
N LEU A 583 -19.47 4.11 22.41
CA LEU A 583 -20.53 3.13 22.22
C LEU A 583 -20.53 2.18 23.42
N GLN A 584 -21.63 2.15 24.18
CA GLN A 584 -21.77 1.29 25.37
C GLN A 584 -20.60 1.48 26.35
N ASP A 585 -20.34 2.74 26.71
CA ASP A 585 -19.28 3.20 27.62
C ASP A 585 -17.85 2.84 27.19
N LYS A 586 -17.63 2.51 25.91
CA LYS A 586 -16.31 2.25 25.32
C LYS A 586 -15.95 3.33 24.29
N ASP A 587 -14.76 3.89 24.41
CA ASP A 587 -14.19 4.82 23.44
C ASP A 587 -13.93 4.14 22.10
N ILE A 588 -14.45 4.73 21.02
CA ILE A 588 -14.11 4.34 19.66
C ILE A 588 -12.80 5.05 19.29
N LYS A 589 -11.72 4.28 19.15
CA LYS A 589 -10.38 4.76 18.75
C LYS A 589 -10.08 4.60 17.25
N ARG A 590 -11.12 4.34 16.46
CA ARG A 590 -11.08 4.17 15.01
C ARG A 590 -11.72 5.35 14.30
N ILE A 591 -11.35 5.53 13.03
CA ILE A 591 -12.10 6.37 12.11
C ILE A 591 -13.42 5.68 11.75
N THR A 592 -14.50 6.44 11.72
CA THR A 592 -15.86 5.99 11.40
C THR A 592 -16.31 6.57 10.06
N VAL A 593 -17.42 6.06 9.53
CA VAL A 593 -18.09 6.61 8.34
C VAL A 593 -19.19 7.56 8.80
N TYR A 594 -19.12 8.82 8.38
CA TYR A 594 -20.07 9.87 8.75
C TYR A 594 -21.16 10.08 7.70
N LYS A 595 -20.85 9.87 6.43
CA LYS A 595 -21.78 9.83 5.29
C LYS A 595 -21.35 8.78 4.28
N ALA A 596 -22.30 8.18 3.57
CA ALA A 596 -22.11 7.18 2.52
C ALA A 596 -23.04 7.49 1.33
N ARG A 597 -22.71 8.55 0.58
CA ARG A 597 -23.54 9.12 -0.48
C ARG A 597 -22.91 9.03 -1.86
N SER A 598 -23.73 8.74 -2.86
CA SER A 598 -23.38 8.78 -4.29
C SER A 598 -23.52 10.21 -4.83
N MET A 599 -23.23 10.43 -6.12
CA MET A 599 -23.54 11.71 -6.79
C MET A 599 -24.96 11.79 -7.37
N ALA A 600 -25.83 10.80 -7.15
CA ALA A 600 -27.25 10.91 -7.48
C ALA A 600 -27.90 11.98 -6.60
N LEU A 601 -28.39 13.04 -7.23
CA LEU A 601 -29.07 14.15 -6.56
C LEU A 601 -30.59 13.91 -6.56
N THR A 602 -31.17 13.88 -5.36
CA THR A 602 -32.63 13.83 -5.12
C THR A 602 -33.11 15.17 -4.57
N GLU A 603 -34.42 15.33 -4.36
CA GLU A 603 -35.00 16.51 -3.71
C GLU A 603 -34.44 16.73 -2.28
N ASN A 604 -34.05 15.65 -1.60
CA ASN A 604 -33.51 15.66 -0.24
C ASN A 604 -31.96 15.71 -0.20
N GLY A 605 -31.31 16.05 -1.31
CA GLY A 605 -29.85 16.04 -1.46
C GLY A 605 -29.33 14.73 -2.07
N PHE A 606 -28.05 14.41 -1.86
CA PHE A 606 -27.44 13.23 -2.46
C PHE A 606 -27.90 11.91 -1.82
N ASP A 607 -28.07 10.87 -2.65
CA ASP A 607 -28.67 9.61 -2.22
C ASP A 607 -27.70 8.61 -1.60
N SER A 608 -28.20 7.81 -0.67
CA SER A 608 -27.45 6.78 0.07
C SER A 608 -27.05 5.60 -0.82
N ILE A 609 -25.78 5.20 -0.78
CA ILE A 609 -25.23 4.15 -1.66
C ILE A 609 -25.92 2.78 -1.50
N TYR A 610 -26.44 2.47 -0.30
CA TYR A 610 -27.12 1.21 -0.04
C TYR A 610 -28.39 1.05 -0.90
N LYS A 611 -29.06 2.15 -1.28
CA LYS A 611 -30.28 2.07 -2.11
C LYS A 611 -29.95 1.55 -3.50
N THR A 612 -28.92 2.10 -4.14
CA THR A 612 -28.42 1.60 -5.43
C THR A 612 -27.90 0.16 -5.31
N LEU A 613 -27.22 -0.18 -4.21
CA LEU A 613 -26.73 -1.54 -3.96
C LEU A 613 -27.87 -2.57 -3.83
N VAL A 614 -28.86 -2.31 -2.97
CA VAL A 614 -29.99 -3.23 -2.76
C VAL A 614 -30.90 -3.29 -3.98
N SER A 615 -31.14 -2.18 -4.69
CA SER A 615 -31.87 -2.20 -5.96
C SER A 615 -31.20 -3.10 -7.00
N THR A 616 -29.87 -2.96 -7.18
CA THR A 616 -29.08 -3.81 -8.08
C THR A 616 -29.12 -5.29 -7.67
N TYR A 617 -29.07 -5.57 -6.36
CA TYR A 617 -29.22 -6.93 -5.83
C TYR A 617 -30.61 -7.52 -6.10
N ILE A 618 -31.68 -6.76 -5.82
CA ILE A 618 -33.06 -7.18 -6.05
C ILE A 618 -33.28 -7.50 -7.53
N GLU A 619 -32.79 -6.66 -8.44
CA GLU A 619 -32.90 -6.88 -9.88
C GLU A 619 -32.15 -8.13 -10.35
N ARG A 620 -30.92 -8.35 -9.88
CA ARG A 620 -30.12 -9.55 -10.21
C ARG A 620 -30.79 -10.82 -9.68
N ILE A 621 -31.31 -10.81 -8.46
CA ILE A 621 -32.07 -11.95 -7.90
C ILE A 621 -33.40 -12.14 -8.62
N LEU A 622 -34.10 -11.07 -9.00
CA LEU A 622 -35.32 -11.17 -9.81
C LEU A 622 -35.00 -11.82 -11.16
N ARG A 623 -33.97 -11.37 -11.87
CA ARG A 623 -33.52 -11.95 -13.14
C ARG A 623 -33.24 -13.45 -13.02
N PHE A 624 -32.47 -13.84 -12.01
CA PHE A 624 -32.13 -15.23 -11.71
C PHE A 624 -33.38 -16.08 -11.38
N GLN A 625 -34.19 -15.67 -10.41
CA GLN A 625 -35.37 -16.42 -9.95
C GLN A 625 -36.48 -16.50 -11.02
N THR A 626 -36.53 -15.54 -11.95
CA THR A 626 -37.51 -15.53 -13.03
C THR A 626 -37.03 -16.18 -14.32
N GLY A 627 -35.73 -16.50 -14.43
CA GLY A 627 -35.12 -17.05 -15.64
C GLY A 627 -35.15 -16.04 -16.78
N ASP A 628 -34.53 -14.89 -16.56
CA ASP A 628 -34.47 -13.71 -17.44
C ASP A 628 -35.84 -13.04 -17.67
N PHE A 629 -36.46 -12.59 -16.57
CA PHE A 629 -37.67 -11.74 -16.57
C PHE A 629 -38.88 -12.31 -17.31
N LYS A 630 -39.12 -13.63 -17.20
CA LYS A 630 -40.33 -14.28 -17.74
C LYS A 630 -41.58 -13.86 -16.97
N HIS A 631 -42.60 -13.39 -17.69
CA HIS A 631 -43.84 -12.82 -17.16
C HIS A 631 -44.47 -13.64 -16.01
N GLU A 632 -44.74 -14.93 -16.22
CA GLU A 632 -45.37 -15.81 -15.20
C GLU A 632 -44.54 -15.90 -13.91
N ASN A 633 -43.22 -15.93 -14.05
CA ASN A 633 -42.32 -16.03 -12.90
C ASN A 633 -42.21 -14.69 -12.16
N ILE A 634 -42.31 -13.54 -12.85
CA ILE A 634 -42.41 -12.22 -12.21
C ILE A 634 -43.65 -12.19 -11.31
N VAL A 635 -44.82 -12.55 -11.83
CA VAL A 635 -46.07 -12.61 -11.02
C VAL A 635 -45.89 -13.55 -9.82
N LYS A 636 -45.24 -14.71 -10.00
CA LYS A 636 -44.92 -15.64 -8.90
C LYS A 636 -43.97 -15.03 -7.86
N PHE A 637 -42.95 -14.28 -8.28
CA PHE A 637 -41.93 -13.67 -7.41
C PHE A 637 -42.54 -12.66 -6.43
N PHE A 638 -43.47 -11.82 -6.91
CA PHE A 638 -44.16 -10.79 -6.13
C PHE A 638 -45.44 -11.28 -5.42
N SER A 639 -45.87 -12.52 -5.66
CA SER A 639 -47.09 -13.09 -5.08
C SER A 639 -47.04 -13.23 -3.55
N ASN A 640 -48.21 -13.22 -2.91
CA ASN A 640 -48.38 -13.41 -1.47
C ASN A 640 -48.21 -14.88 -1.00
N ASN A 641 -47.72 -15.77 -1.86
CA ASN A 641 -47.45 -17.16 -1.48
C ASN A 641 -46.22 -17.22 -0.55
N PRO A 642 -46.26 -17.90 0.61
CA PRO A 642 -45.11 -17.98 1.52
C PRO A 642 -43.80 -18.47 0.90
N SER A 643 -43.85 -19.20 -0.22
CA SER A 643 -42.68 -19.67 -0.97
C SER A 643 -42.09 -18.65 -1.95
N SER A 644 -42.78 -17.53 -2.22
CA SER A 644 -42.31 -16.45 -3.12
C SER A 644 -41.09 -15.74 -2.53
N GLN A 645 -40.29 -15.12 -3.40
CA GLN A 645 -39.09 -14.43 -2.94
C GLN A 645 -39.43 -13.17 -2.14
N ARG A 646 -40.47 -12.42 -2.54
CA ARG A 646 -40.98 -11.29 -1.76
C ARG A 646 -41.45 -11.72 -0.38
N SER A 647 -42.26 -12.78 -0.28
CA SER A 647 -42.77 -13.27 1.02
C SER A 647 -41.66 -13.77 1.94
N LYS A 648 -40.60 -14.41 1.40
CA LYS A 648 -39.42 -14.79 2.18
C LYS A 648 -38.72 -13.56 2.77
N TRP A 649 -38.40 -12.56 1.95
CA TRP A 649 -37.74 -11.33 2.42
C TRP A 649 -38.58 -10.56 3.45
N LEU A 650 -39.90 -10.49 3.26
CA LEU A 650 -40.84 -9.90 4.23
C LEU A 650 -40.89 -10.69 5.55
N GLY A 651 -40.86 -12.03 5.47
CA GLY A 651 -40.88 -12.92 6.64
C GLY A 651 -39.59 -12.88 7.47
N THR A 652 -38.50 -12.33 6.93
CA THR A 652 -37.20 -12.20 7.58
C THR A 652 -36.88 -10.77 8.03
N ARG A 653 -37.87 -9.89 8.17
CA ARG A 653 -37.67 -8.55 8.76
C ARG A 653 -37.07 -8.62 10.18
N GLY A 654 -36.37 -7.55 10.58
CA GLY A 654 -35.77 -7.40 11.91
C GLY A 654 -34.30 -7.84 12.03
N PHE A 655 -33.71 -8.47 11.01
CA PHE A 655 -32.25 -8.62 10.92
C PHE A 655 -31.61 -7.37 10.31
N VAL A 656 -30.41 -7.01 10.74
CA VAL A 656 -29.63 -5.86 10.25
C VAL A 656 -29.37 -5.91 8.74
N ASN A 657 -29.21 -7.12 8.20
CA ASN A 657 -29.02 -7.44 6.78
C ASN A 657 -30.28 -7.96 6.08
N SER A 658 -31.48 -7.68 6.60
CA SER A 658 -32.74 -7.99 5.89
C SER A 658 -32.78 -7.22 4.57
N ILE A 659 -33.12 -7.89 3.46
CA ILE A 659 -33.23 -7.25 2.14
C ILE A 659 -34.36 -6.20 2.10
N ILE A 660 -35.45 -6.45 2.85
CA ILE A 660 -36.54 -5.52 3.11
C ILE A 660 -36.55 -5.25 4.62
N GLN A 661 -36.40 -3.99 5.04
CA GLN A 661 -36.50 -3.58 6.45
C GLN A 661 -37.93 -3.12 6.81
N ASP A 662 -38.12 -2.70 8.06
CA ASP A 662 -39.36 -2.04 8.48
C ASP A 662 -39.43 -0.64 7.84
N GLY A 663 -40.57 -0.30 7.24
CA GLY A 663 -40.75 0.91 6.44
C GLY A 663 -40.35 0.76 4.96
N ASP A 664 -39.74 -0.36 4.57
CA ASP A 664 -39.51 -0.71 3.16
C ASP A 664 -40.68 -1.55 2.60
N ASP A 665 -41.03 -1.35 1.33
CA ASP A 665 -41.92 -2.24 0.56
C ASP A 665 -41.51 -2.26 -0.93
N MET A 666 -42.10 -3.17 -1.69
CA MET A 666 -41.78 -3.41 -3.09
C MET A 666 -43.05 -3.78 -3.88
N SER A 667 -43.46 -2.92 -4.81
CA SER A 667 -44.57 -3.14 -5.74
C SER A 667 -44.10 -3.33 -7.18
N TYR A 668 -44.98 -3.81 -8.05
CA TYR A 668 -44.71 -3.96 -9.47
C TYR A 668 -45.97 -3.67 -10.30
N VAL A 669 -45.76 -3.15 -11.51
CA VAL A 669 -46.79 -2.92 -12.52
C VAL A 669 -46.26 -3.42 -13.86
N ILE A 670 -46.97 -4.35 -14.49
CA ILE A 670 -46.66 -4.81 -15.84
C ILE A 670 -47.49 -4.00 -16.82
N ASP A 671 -46.84 -3.37 -17.80
CA ASP A 671 -47.50 -2.83 -19.00
C ASP A 671 -47.38 -3.84 -20.15
N ASP A 672 -48.46 -4.58 -20.38
CA ASP A 672 -48.56 -5.57 -21.47
C ASP A 672 -48.45 -4.95 -22.88
N LYS A 673 -48.55 -3.61 -23.02
CA LYS A 673 -48.40 -2.92 -24.31
C LYS A 673 -46.94 -2.68 -24.67
N SER A 674 -46.14 -2.20 -23.73
CA SER A 674 -44.69 -1.99 -23.91
C SER A 674 -43.85 -3.25 -23.64
N ASN A 675 -44.41 -4.24 -22.94
CA ASN A 675 -43.69 -5.39 -22.37
C ASN A 675 -42.65 -4.98 -21.31
N LEU A 676 -42.89 -3.89 -20.60
CA LEU A 676 -42.09 -3.45 -19.47
C LEU A 676 -42.76 -3.86 -18.15
N CYS A 677 -41.93 -4.28 -17.19
CA CYS A 677 -42.32 -4.36 -15.79
C CYS A 677 -41.65 -3.20 -15.06
N HIS A 678 -42.46 -2.27 -14.58
CA HIS A 678 -42.02 -1.25 -13.63
C HIS A 678 -42.07 -1.85 -12.23
N ILE A 679 -41.05 -1.60 -11.41
CA ILE A 679 -40.93 -2.11 -10.04
C ILE A 679 -40.61 -0.92 -9.15
N ASP A 680 -41.47 -0.64 -8.19
CA ASP A 680 -41.27 0.47 -7.26
C ASP A 680 -40.68 -0.09 -5.96
N LEU A 681 -39.47 0.36 -5.63
CA LEU A 681 -38.80 0.03 -4.37
C LEU A 681 -38.95 1.20 -3.42
N VAL A 682 -39.71 0.99 -2.34
CA VAL A 682 -39.93 2.00 -1.30
C VAL A 682 -38.89 1.79 -0.20
N PHE A 683 -38.08 2.82 0.06
CA PHE A 683 -37.08 2.86 1.14
C PHE A 683 -37.42 3.99 2.11
N ASN A 684 -38.08 3.65 3.22
CA ASN A 684 -38.55 4.60 4.23
C ASN A 684 -39.23 5.85 3.63
N GLY A 685 -40.19 5.62 2.72
CA GLY A 685 -40.96 6.66 2.03
C GLY A 685 -40.32 7.27 0.78
N ASN A 686 -39.04 6.99 0.48
CA ASN A 686 -38.44 7.36 -0.81
C ASN A 686 -38.70 6.23 -1.82
N VAL A 687 -39.30 6.54 -2.97
CA VAL A 687 -39.53 5.55 -4.04
C VAL A 687 -38.38 5.58 -5.03
N LYS A 688 -37.81 4.42 -5.36
CA LYS A 688 -36.85 4.22 -6.44
C LYS A 688 -37.42 3.23 -7.45
N ASN A 689 -37.59 3.68 -8.68
CA ASN A 689 -38.19 2.90 -9.74
C ASN A 689 -37.12 2.09 -10.47
N LEU A 690 -37.42 0.84 -10.79
CA LEU A 690 -36.66 -0.01 -11.70
C LEU A 690 -37.53 -0.41 -12.88
N GLU A 691 -36.94 -0.53 -14.05
CA GLU A 691 -37.63 -0.93 -15.28
C GLU A 691 -36.91 -2.15 -15.87
N VAL A 692 -37.64 -3.24 -16.10
CA VAL A 692 -37.11 -4.45 -16.71
C VAL A 692 -37.97 -4.89 -17.89
N MET A 693 -37.32 -5.30 -18.98
CA MET A 693 -38.00 -5.79 -20.17
C MET A 693 -38.43 -7.24 -19.97
N ILE A 694 -39.69 -7.55 -20.27
CA ILE A 694 -40.28 -8.87 -20.06
C ILE A 694 -39.95 -9.79 -21.25
N THR A 695 -39.28 -10.90 -20.97
CA THR A 695 -39.01 -11.94 -21.97
C THR A 695 -40.27 -12.76 -22.22
N LYS A 696 -40.90 -12.59 -23.39
CA LYS A 696 -41.98 -13.47 -23.84
C LYS A 696 -41.41 -14.85 -24.14
N GLY A 697 -41.94 -15.88 -23.48
CA GLY A 697 -41.50 -17.25 -23.69
C GLY A 697 -41.72 -17.70 -25.12
N THR A 698 -40.64 -18.05 -25.83
CA THR A 698 -40.73 -18.79 -27.08
C THR A 698 -41.22 -20.20 -26.80
N THR A 699 -42.53 -20.41 -26.98
CA THR A 699 -43.09 -21.77 -27.05
C THR A 699 -42.33 -22.53 -28.13
N PRO A 700 -41.75 -23.71 -27.86
CA PRO A 700 -41.14 -24.50 -28.91
C PRO A 700 -42.23 -24.87 -29.91
N VAL A 701 -42.05 -24.46 -31.16
CA VAL A 701 -42.89 -24.88 -32.29
C VAL A 701 -42.80 -26.41 -32.33
N LYS A 702 -43.92 -27.09 -32.06
CA LYS A 702 -44.02 -28.53 -32.33
C LYS A 702 -43.85 -28.72 -33.84
N ALA A 703 -43.02 -29.70 -34.18
CA ALA A 703 -42.57 -30.02 -35.54
C ALA A 703 -43.70 -30.13 -36.57
#